data_AF-A0A919JQF1-F1
#
_entry.id   AF-A0A919JQF1-F1
#
_cell.length_a   1.000
_cell.length_b   1.000
_cell.length_c   1.000
_cell.angle_alpha   90.00
_cell.angle_beta   90.00
_cell.angle_gamma   90.00
#
_symmetry.space_group_name_H-M   'P 1'
#
loop_
_entity.id
_entity.type
_entity.pdbx_description
1 polymer ?
#
loop_
_entity_poly.entity_id
_entity_poly.type
_entity_poly.pdbx_seq_one_letter_code
_entity_poly.pdbx_strand_id
1 'polypeptide(L)'
;MSIGRLRRAFTTSTALSAALMVGAAGGTVAAVFGAQAAVAASSVGGPVTRSETLQRSQYWVDRGVTYTQTGPWAPDPQGRTYRRDCSGLVSMAWHLPDSRSTRTFLSWSGKHQLPSLHDLRAGDAVLRDGHIELFVKWVNEGRHEDGAFVYSFNNPGETVQNPYAPDNFGRIGRDGWSELTTYLPIRYNNIADDGPPPASPDSSVLREPNGAISLVVGGAPFHLTPAEYAALGSPPATAVAAGTFAAMPGVIANGTFVRTADDGAIYEIAGSAKYHLSPAEYAALGGPPARNVPNRLVAGLGAVPADNTFLRDPASTAIYQVVAGAKYHLGPAEYAGLGSPAATNVPAGFIDTVTGSVPADSVFLRDPGTTAIYQIVGGARYHLSPAEYAAMGSPTAINVPAGFIARTATVPRDGSFIRDITDGAIYQIVGGAKYHLSPSEYSALDSAPSTNVPHGLILSITRTLPSAGYLRNATTGAIYQAVNGAKYHLSPAEYAALGSPAAVNVPVGFIDRLGVVPADNSFLRDITDTAIYQIVGGAKYHLSPAEYAALGSPAAVNVPHGFVTAVTASVPAGSLVLRDPVSTAIYQVVNGAKYHLGVAEYAALGSPVSLNVPAGLLARLGARPTDGTLLRDPVSTAIYSITAGRKHHLTPAEYAALPSQAYTDVPAGFIATFPDA
;
A
#
# COMPACT_ATOMS: atom_id res chain seq x y z
N MET A 1 -63.81 -16.75 24.30
CA MET A 1 -63.10 -15.86 23.35
C MET A 1 -61.74 -16.50 23.09
N SER A 2 -61.57 -17.26 22.00
CA SER A 2 -61.20 -16.79 20.64
C SER A 2 -59.73 -16.37 20.54
N ILE A 3 -58.87 -16.68 19.56
CA ILE A 3 -58.75 -17.61 18.39
C ILE A 3 -57.21 -17.79 18.22
N GLY A 4 -56.57 -18.89 17.77
CA GLY A 4 -56.99 -20.23 17.33
C GLY A 4 -55.76 -21.03 16.80
N ARG A 5 -55.95 -22.23 16.24
CA ARG A 5 -54.91 -23.00 15.49
C ARG A 5 -55.55 -23.66 14.26
N LEU A 6 -54.83 -23.78 13.15
CA LEU A 6 -55.03 -24.86 12.17
C LEU A 6 -53.79 -25.11 11.28
N ARG A 7 -53.36 -26.38 11.23
CA ARG A 7 -52.45 -26.97 10.23
C ARG A 7 -53.25 -28.00 9.44
N ARG A 8 -53.00 -28.13 8.12
CA ARG A 8 -53.24 -29.30 7.22
C ARG A 8 -53.03 -28.84 5.75
N ALA A 9 -52.71 -29.68 4.77
CA ALA A 9 -52.45 -31.12 4.74
C ALA A 9 -51.46 -31.49 3.60
N PHE A 10 -50.95 -32.73 3.64
CA PHE A 10 -50.28 -33.41 2.54
C PHE A 10 -51.28 -34.35 1.83
N THR A 11 -51.12 -34.55 0.52
CA THR A 11 -51.63 -35.73 -0.20
C THR A 11 -50.74 -36.07 -1.41
N THR A 12 -50.49 -37.35 -1.62
CA THR A 12 -49.58 -37.92 -2.63
C THR A 12 -50.32 -38.48 -3.85
N SER A 13 -49.64 -38.61 -5.01
CA SER A 13 -49.54 -39.86 -5.81
C SER A 13 -48.53 -39.73 -6.98
N THR A 14 -47.97 -40.86 -7.43
CA THR A 14 -46.74 -41.02 -8.24
C THR A 14 -46.91 -41.44 -9.71
N ALA A 15 -45.99 -40.98 -10.59
CA ALA A 15 -45.45 -41.62 -11.82
C ALA A 15 -44.44 -40.64 -12.50
N LEU A 16 -43.42 -41.01 -13.30
CA LEU A 16 -42.57 -42.22 -13.44
C LEU A 16 -41.21 -41.76 -14.08
N SER A 17 -40.18 -42.61 -14.16
CA SER A 17 -38.77 -42.21 -14.42
C SER A 17 -38.21 -42.44 -15.84
N ALA A 18 -37.26 -41.57 -16.26
CA ALA A 18 -36.07 -41.85 -17.09
C ALA A 18 -35.08 -40.66 -16.90
N ALA A 19 -33.85 -40.77 -16.37
CA ALA A 19 -32.64 -41.53 -16.80
C ALA A 19 -32.01 -40.97 -18.11
N LEU A 20 -30.70 -40.68 -18.25
CA LEU A 20 -29.55 -40.55 -17.31
C LEU A 20 -28.35 -39.88 -18.07
N MET A 21 -27.23 -39.61 -17.37
CA MET A 21 -25.87 -39.23 -17.85
C MET A 21 -25.66 -37.74 -18.22
N VAL A 22 -24.79 -36.95 -17.56
CA VAL A 22 -23.35 -37.09 -17.20
C VAL A 22 -22.43 -36.85 -18.39
N GLY A 23 -21.59 -35.81 -18.29
CA GLY A 23 -20.60 -35.45 -19.31
C GLY A 23 -19.75 -34.24 -18.92
N ALA A 24 -18.87 -34.39 -17.93
CA ALA A 24 -17.83 -33.39 -17.65
C ALA A 24 -16.63 -33.61 -18.60
N ALA A 25 -16.45 -32.67 -19.52
CA ALA A 25 -15.21 -32.42 -20.26
C ALA A 25 -15.18 -30.91 -20.53
N GLY A 26 -14.12 -30.18 -20.20
CA GLY A 26 -12.78 -30.46 -20.71
C GLY A 26 -12.51 -29.52 -21.89
N GLY A 27 -12.73 -28.20 -21.68
CA GLY A 27 -12.59 -27.15 -22.68
C GLY A 27 -11.51 -26.16 -22.25
N THR A 28 -10.25 -26.49 -22.53
CA THR A 28 -9.12 -25.58 -22.35
C THR A 28 -9.25 -24.40 -23.33
N VAL A 29 -9.64 -23.22 -22.83
CA VAL A 29 -9.34 -21.98 -23.56
C VAL A 29 -7.88 -21.65 -23.30
N ALA A 30 -7.02 -22.13 -24.20
CA ALA A 30 -5.62 -21.76 -24.23
C ALA A 30 -5.49 -20.24 -24.38
N ALA A 31 -4.51 -19.66 -23.71
CA ALA A 31 -4.17 -18.26 -23.91
C ALA A 31 -3.71 -18.04 -25.37
N VAL A 32 -4.51 -17.31 -26.15
CA VAL A 32 -4.06 -16.69 -27.39
C VAL A 32 -3.71 -15.25 -27.07
N PHE A 33 -2.42 -15.00 -26.86
CA PHE A 33 -1.88 -13.65 -26.82
C PHE A 33 -1.94 -13.01 -28.21
N GLY A 34 -2.32 -11.73 -28.24
CA GLY A 34 -1.88 -10.79 -29.27
C GLY A 34 -2.94 -10.29 -30.25
N ALA A 35 -2.90 -8.96 -30.46
CA ALA A 35 -3.70 -8.10 -31.35
C ALA A 35 -4.92 -7.47 -30.65
N GLN A 36 -4.89 -6.23 -30.16
CA GLN A 36 -4.30 -5.00 -30.72
C GLN A 36 -4.65 -4.83 -32.21
N ALA A 37 -5.40 -3.79 -32.55
CA ALA A 37 -5.39 -3.07 -33.84
C ALA A 37 -6.46 -1.96 -33.78
N ALA A 38 -6.17 -0.87 -33.05
CA ALA A 38 -6.80 0.40 -33.33
C ALA A 38 -6.21 0.99 -34.64
N VAL A 39 -6.65 2.19 -35.05
CA VAL A 39 -6.27 2.88 -36.30
C VAL A 39 -6.95 2.24 -37.53
N ALA A 40 -7.42 2.92 -38.59
CA ALA A 40 -7.14 4.25 -39.16
C ALA A 40 -8.40 4.98 -39.67
N ALA A 41 -8.31 6.30 -39.82
CA ALA A 41 -9.26 7.11 -40.60
C ALA A 41 -8.74 7.44 -42.02
N SER A 42 -7.44 7.31 -42.26
CA SER A 42 -6.82 7.55 -43.57
C SER A 42 -7.09 6.44 -44.60
N SER A 43 -7.07 6.81 -45.88
CA SER A 43 -7.06 5.89 -47.01
C SER A 43 -5.63 5.55 -47.43
N VAL A 44 -5.37 4.30 -47.86
CA VAL A 44 -4.07 3.83 -48.38
C VAL A 44 -3.47 4.83 -49.39
N GLY A 45 -2.28 5.36 -49.10
CA GLY A 45 -1.56 6.33 -49.94
C GLY A 45 -2.14 7.75 -49.99
N GLY A 46 -3.23 8.02 -49.26
CA GLY A 46 -3.82 9.35 -49.10
C GLY A 46 -3.19 10.16 -47.97
N PRO A 47 -3.88 11.24 -47.54
CA PRO A 47 -3.50 12.01 -46.36
C PRO A 47 -3.54 11.19 -45.07
N VAL A 48 -2.47 11.24 -44.28
CA VAL A 48 -2.34 10.57 -42.97
C VAL A 48 -1.88 11.58 -41.93
N THR A 49 -2.48 11.61 -40.74
CA THR A 49 -2.09 12.57 -39.69
C THR A 49 -0.87 12.09 -38.93
N ARG A 50 -0.12 13.02 -38.30
CA ARG A 50 1.01 12.68 -37.43
C ARG A 50 0.61 11.73 -36.32
N SER A 51 -0.50 12.01 -35.63
CA SER A 51 -1.04 11.12 -34.60
C SER A 51 -1.35 9.71 -35.13
N GLU A 52 -1.96 9.59 -36.32
CA GLU A 52 -2.25 8.28 -36.93
C GLU A 52 -0.95 7.54 -37.25
N THR A 53 0.03 8.22 -37.86
CA THR A 53 1.34 7.63 -38.19
C THR A 53 2.07 7.07 -36.96
N LEU A 54 2.07 7.78 -35.82
CA LEU A 54 2.64 7.26 -34.58
C LEU A 54 1.87 6.06 -34.02
N GLN A 55 0.53 6.09 -34.05
CA GLN A 55 -0.28 4.96 -33.57
C GLN A 55 -0.07 3.70 -34.43
N ARG A 56 0.09 3.86 -35.75
CA ARG A 56 0.42 2.75 -36.66
C ARG A 56 1.77 2.13 -36.33
N SER A 57 2.80 2.93 -36.01
CA SER A 57 4.07 2.41 -35.49
C SER A 57 3.94 1.69 -34.15
N GLN A 58 3.21 2.27 -33.19
CA GLN A 58 2.99 1.65 -31.88
C GLN A 58 2.27 0.29 -32.00
N TYR A 59 1.35 0.14 -32.95
CA TYR A 59 0.70 -1.14 -33.21
C TYR A 59 1.69 -2.28 -33.52
N TRP A 60 2.79 -2.03 -34.25
CA TRP A 60 3.82 -3.07 -34.47
C TRP A 60 4.67 -3.37 -33.22
N VAL A 61 4.87 -2.38 -32.35
CA VAL A 61 5.51 -2.56 -31.03
C VAL A 61 4.64 -3.48 -30.17
N ASP A 62 3.36 -3.12 -30.01
CA ASP A 62 2.40 -3.84 -29.17
C ASP A 62 2.16 -5.29 -29.64
N ARG A 63 2.27 -5.53 -30.94
CA ARG A 63 2.17 -6.86 -31.56
C ARG A 63 3.45 -7.69 -31.42
N GLY A 64 4.55 -7.12 -30.91
CA GLY A 64 5.85 -7.79 -30.83
C GLY A 64 6.41 -8.18 -32.20
N VAL A 65 6.19 -7.35 -33.23
CA VAL A 65 6.62 -7.67 -34.60
C VAL A 65 8.15 -7.69 -34.66
N THR A 66 8.73 -8.86 -34.96
CA THR A 66 10.19 -9.05 -35.05
C THR A 66 10.72 -8.83 -36.47
N TYR A 67 11.90 -8.22 -36.58
CA TYR A 67 12.55 -7.89 -37.85
C TYR A 67 12.96 -9.15 -38.62
N THR A 68 12.72 -9.16 -39.93
CA THR A 68 13.28 -10.13 -40.88
C THR A 68 13.19 -9.63 -42.31
N GLN A 69 14.26 -9.86 -43.10
CA GLN A 69 14.28 -9.59 -44.54
C GLN A 69 13.79 -10.76 -45.40
N THR A 70 13.58 -11.95 -44.81
CA THR A 70 13.27 -13.20 -45.55
C THR A 70 11.98 -13.89 -45.10
N GLY A 71 11.41 -13.51 -43.95
CA GLY A 71 10.18 -14.08 -43.42
C GLY A 71 8.89 -13.45 -43.99
N PRO A 72 7.72 -13.94 -43.55
CA PRO A 72 6.43 -13.40 -43.96
C PRO A 72 6.27 -11.94 -43.50
N TRP A 73 5.54 -11.17 -44.30
CA TRP A 73 5.22 -9.75 -44.05
C TRP A 73 4.23 -9.63 -42.86
N ALA A 74 4.27 -8.51 -42.14
CA ALA A 74 3.34 -8.23 -41.05
C ALA A 74 2.13 -7.41 -41.54
N PRO A 75 0.91 -7.67 -41.05
CA PRO A 75 -0.24 -6.81 -41.31
C PRO A 75 -0.07 -5.47 -40.58
N ASP A 76 -0.66 -4.42 -41.15
CA ASP A 76 -1.06 -3.19 -40.47
C ASP A 76 -2.41 -3.40 -39.72
N PRO A 77 -3.00 -2.36 -39.12
CA PRO A 77 -4.31 -2.50 -38.47
C PRO A 77 -5.49 -2.82 -39.40
N GLN A 78 -5.35 -2.59 -40.71
CA GLN A 78 -6.36 -2.88 -41.73
C GLN A 78 -6.18 -4.29 -42.33
N GLY A 79 -5.13 -5.02 -41.93
CA GLY A 79 -4.76 -6.31 -42.52
C GLY A 79 -3.92 -6.19 -43.79
N ARG A 80 -3.54 -4.98 -44.24
CA ARG A 80 -2.62 -4.78 -45.37
C ARG A 80 -1.20 -5.11 -44.93
N THR A 81 -0.48 -5.94 -45.67
CA THR A 81 0.82 -6.44 -45.25
C THR A 81 1.99 -5.59 -45.75
N TYR A 82 3.03 -5.48 -44.90
CA TYR A 82 4.27 -4.74 -45.15
C TYR A 82 5.50 -5.58 -44.71
N ARG A 83 6.67 -5.35 -45.32
CA ARG A 83 7.90 -6.08 -44.95
C ARG A 83 8.30 -5.78 -43.50
N ARG A 84 8.84 -6.78 -42.80
CA ARG A 84 9.31 -6.62 -41.41
C ARG A 84 10.75 -6.08 -41.37
N ASP A 85 10.95 -4.92 -41.97
CA ASP A 85 12.23 -4.18 -41.95
C ASP A 85 12.00 -2.69 -41.66
N CYS A 86 13.08 -1.94 -41.43
CA CYS A 86 13.06 -0.51 -41.14
C CYS A 86 12.18 0.31 -42.10
N SER A 87 12.34 0.09 -43.40
CA SER A 87 11.56 0.75 -44.44
C SER A 87 10.12 0.23 -44.56
N GLY A 88 9.86 -1.02 -44.21
CA GLY A 88 8.50 -1.55 -44.10
C GLY A 88 7.73 -0.99 -42.92
N LEU A 89 8.38 -0.76 -41.77
CA LEU A 89 7.80 -0.05 -40.62
C LEU A 89 7.36 1.37 -41.01
N VAL A 90 8.23 2.15 -41.65
CA VAL A 90 7.88 3.52 -42.10
C VAL A 90 6.82 3.50 -43.21
N SER A 91 6.87 2.53 -44.13
CA SER A 91 5.83 2.36 -45.16
C SER A 91 4.45 2.05 -44.56
N MET A 92 4.43 1.24 -43.51
CA MET A 92 3.22 0.88 -42.76
C MET A 92 2.70 2.09 -41.97
N ALA A 93 3.58 2.83 -41.30
CA ALA A 93 3.26 4.02 -40.52
C ALA A 93 2.70 5.17 -41.38
N TRP A 94 3.20 5.36 -42.60
CA TRP A 94 2.67 6.31 -43.59
C TRP A 94 1.51 5.75 -44.44
N HIS A 95 0.99 4.56 -44.11
CA HIS A 95 -0.12 3.90 -44.81
C HIS A 95 0.08 3.78 -46.33
N LEU A 96 1.32 3.54 -46.78
CA LEU A 96 1.67 3.55 -48.21
C LEU A 96 1.03 2.38 -48.97
N PRO A 97 0.73 2.52 -50.27
CA PRO A 97 0.23 1.41 -51.09
C PRO A 97 1.28 0.31 -51.25
N ASP A 98 2.56 0.68 -51.28
CA ASP A 98 3.71 -0.21 -51.44
C ASP A 98 4.55 -0.24 -50.16
N SER A 99 5.03 -1.42 -49.76
CA SER A 99 6.13 -1.52 -48.80
C SER A 99 7.45 -1.15 -49.50
N ARG A 100 7.93 0.09 -49.32
CA ARG A 100 9.17 0.59 -49.94
C ARG A 100 10.40 0.03 -49.25
N SER A 101 11.55 -0.01 -49.95
CA SER A 101 12.87 -0.27 -49.37
C SER A 101 13.60 1.05 -49.14
N THR A 102 14.67 1.10 -48.34
CA THR A 102 15.50 2.31 -48.17
C THR A 102 15.98 2.87 -49.51
N ARG A 103 16.44 2.00 -50.42
CA ARG A 103 16.83 2.38 -51.80
C ARG A 103 15.67 2.94 -52.62
N THR A 104 14.46 2.36 -52.55
CA THR A 104 13.30 2.93 -53.28
C THR A 104 12.68 4.12 -52.57
N PHE A 105 12.92 4.31 -51.26
CA PHE A 105 12.61 5.55 -50.56
C PHE A 105 13.48 6.70 -51.07
N LEU A 106 14.80 6.52 -51.16
CA LEU A 106 15.74 7.57 -51.61
C LEU A 106 15.27 8.23 -52.92
N SER A 107 14.94 7.43 -53.95
CA SER A 107 14.50 7.92 -55.26
C SER A 107 13.00 8.24 -55.37
N TRP A 108 12.18 7.99 -54.34
CA TRP A 108 10.72 8.20 -54.42
C TRP A 108 10.33 9.68 -54.27
N SER A 109 9.44 10.13 -55.15
CA SER A 109 8.92 11.50 -55.24
C SER A 109 7.74 11.80 -54.31
N GLY A 110 7.13 10.79 -53.67
CA GLY A 110 6.03 10.99 -52.72
C GLY A 110 6.46 11.52 -51.34
N LYS A 111 7.75 11.83 -51.17
CA LYS A 111 8.32 12.51 -50.00
C LYS A 111 9.10 13.74 -50.49
N HIS A 112 9.41 14.66 -49.58
CA HIS A 112 10.43 15.69 -49.76
C HIS A 112 11.47 15.61 -48.65
N GLN A 113 12.66 16.13 -48.92
CA GLN A 113 13.70 16.33 -47.90
C GLN A 113 13.42 17.65 -47.17
N LEU A 114 13.64 17.69 -45.85
CA LEU A 114 13.54 18.90 -45.06
C LEU A 114 14.84 19.73 -45.13
N PRO A 115 14.78 21.06 -44.95
CA PRO A 115 15.97 21.92 -44.97
C PRO A 115 16.99 21.57 -43.90
N SER A 116 16.52 21.17 -42.71
CA SER A 116 17.33 20.88 -41.54
C SER A 116 16.77 19.70 -40.74
N LEU A 117 17.65 19.04 -39.97
CA LEU A 117 17.21 18.08 -38.94
C LEU A 117 16.32 18.76 -37.91
N HIS A 118 16.57 20.03 -37.58
CA HIS A 118 15.76 20.78 -36.61
C HIS A 118 14.30 21.00 -37.06
N ASP A 119 13.98 20.81 -38.36
CA ASP A 119 12.62 20.94 -38.89
C ASP A 119 11.76 19.67 -38.71
N LEU A 120 12.34 18.58 -38.16
CA LEU A 120 11.64 17.32 -37.88
C LEU A 120 10.50 17.54 -36.89
N ARG A 121 9.37 16.92 -37.21
CA ARG A 121 8.15 16.84 -36.40
C ARG A 121 7.69 15.40 -36.31
N ALA A 122 6.91 15.07 -35.28
CA ALA A 122 6.34 13.74 -35.05
C ALA A 122 5.79 13.09 -36.33
N GLY A 123 6.21 11.87 -36.65
CA GLY A 123 5.79 11.15 -37.86
C GLY A 123 6.55 11.50 -39.15
N ASP A 124 7.52 12.43 -39.11
CA ASP A 124 8.55 12.51 -40.14
C ASP A 124 9.53 11.32 -40.00
N ALA A 125 10.47 11.16 -40.95
CA ALA A 125 11.48 10.11 -40.88
C ALA A 125 12.90 10.64 -41.14
N VAL A 126 13.89 9.91 -40.65
CA VAL A 126 15.31 10.10 -40.96
C VAL A 126 15.76 8.96 -41.87
N LEU A 127 16.36 9.28 -43.03
CA LEU A 127 16.69 8.33 -44.09
C LEU A 127 18.16 8.43 -44.51
N ARG A 128 18.86 7.30 -44.58
CA ARG A 128 20.17 7.16 -45.24
C ARG A 128 20.18 5.92 -46.14
N ASP A 129 21.27 5.70 -46.88
CA ASP A 129 21.41 4.42 -47.58
C ASP A 129 21.53 3.28 -46.55
N GLY A 130 20.82 2.19 -46.78
CA GLY A 130 20.72 1.06 -45.85
C GLY A 130 19.76 1.20 -44.67
N HIS A 131 19.37 2.41 -44.20
CA HIS A 131 18.49 2.52 -43.01
C HIS A 131 17.51 3.71 -43.00
N ILE A 132 16.38 3.57 -42.29
CA ILE A 132 15.34 4.59 -42.12
C ILE A 132 14.56 4.41 -40.81
N GLU A 133 14.33 5.49 -40.08
CA GLU A 133 13.67 5.49 -38.76
C GLU A 133 12.60 6.58 -38.68
N LEU A 134 11.54 6.37 -37.90
CA LEU A 134 10.43 7.31 -37.77
C LEU A 134 10.64 8.22 -36.54
N PHE A 135 10.73 9.52 -36.75
CA PHE A 135 10.90 10.50 -35.70
C PHE A 135 9.63 10.68 -34.86
N VAL A 136 9.76 10.67 -33.53
CA VAL A 136 8.65 10.89 -32.60
C VAL A 136 8.71 12.29 -32.00
N LYS A 137 9.82 12.65 -31.34
CA LYS A 137 10.03 13.95 -30.68
C LYS A 137 11.50 14.14 -30.32
N TRP A 138 11.90 15.38 -30.05
CA TRP A 138 13.21 15.66 -29.45
C TRP A 138 13.28 15.12 -28.01
N VAL A 139 14.49 14.76 -27.57
CA VAL A 139 14.77 14.48 -26.15
C VAL A 139 14.57 15.75 -25.32
N ASN A 140 14.89 16.90 -25.90
CA ASN A 140 14.73 18.23 -25.34
C ASN A 140 14.38 19.22 -26.45
N GLU A 141 13.14 19.74 -26.44
CA GLU A 141 12.63 20.68 -27.44
C GLU A 141 13.42 22.01 -27.47
N GLY A 142 14.09 22.36 -26.37
CA GLY A 142 14.95 23.56 -26.31
C GLY A 142 16.40 23.32 -26.74
N ARG A 143 16.81 22.08 -26.99
CA ARG A 143 18.19 21.69 -27.37
C ARG A 143 18.19 20.34 -28.10
N HIS A 144 17.98 20.38 -29.41
CA HIS A 144 17.84 19.19 -30.26
C HIS A 144 19.12 18.32 -30.29
N GLU A 145 20.27 18.88 -29.93
CA GLU A 145 21.56 18.23 -29.79
C GLU A 145 21.59 17.18 -28.66
N ASP A 146 20.57 17.14 -27.79
CA ASP A 146 20.36 16.04 -26.82
C ASP A 146 19.87 14.73 -27.47
N GLY A 147 19.56 14.77 -28.77
CA GLY A 147 19.06 13.64 -29.56
C GLY A 147 17.54 13.61 -29.70
N ALA A 148 17.04 12.55 -30.32
CA ALA A 148 15.63 12.35 -30.60
C ALA A 148 15.15 10.97 -30.15
N PHE A 149 13.86 10.86 -29.88
CA PHE A 149 13.16 9.59 -29.73
C PHE A 149 12.54 9.17 -31.06
N VAL A 150 12.66 7.89 -31.39
CA VAL A 150 12.28 7.31 -32.68
C VAL A 150 11.52 5.99 -32.52
N TYR A 151 10.79 5.58 -33.57
CA TYR A 151 10.50 4.18 -33.81
C TYR A 151 11.54 3.62 -34.79
N SER A 152 12.25 2.58 -34.35
CA SER A 152 13.42 2.02 -35.04
C SER A 152 13.34 0.49 -35.10
N PHE A 153 13.93 -0.11 -36.14
CA PHE A 153 13.76 -1.54 -36.43
C PHE A 153 14.96 -2.06 -37.21
N ASN A 154 15.97 -2.59 -36.50
CA ASN A 154 17.33 -2.63 -37.02
C ASN A 154 17.81 -4.03 -37.43
N ASN A 155 17.69 -5.02 -36.54
CA ASN A 155 18.41 -6.29 -36.66
C ASN A 155 17.48 -7.51 -36.64
N PRO A 156 17.79 -8.60 -37.37
CA PRO A 156 17.03 -9.86 -37.32
C PRO A 156 16.66 -10.34 -35.91
N GLY A 157 15.35 -10.53 -35.67
CA GLY A 157 14.79 -10.97 -34.39
C GLY A 157 14.49 -9.86 -33.38
N GLU A 158 14.96 -8.63 -33.59
CA GLU A 158 14.63 -7.45 -32.78
C GLU A 158 13.17 -7.05 -32.98
N THR A 159 12.47 -6.65 -31.92
CA THR A 159 11.16 -6.00 -31.99
C THR A 159 11.32 -4.50 -32.24
N VAL A 160 10.30 -3.83 -32.79
CA VAL A 160 10.33 -2.37 -33.00
C VAL A 160 10.68 -1.62 -31.69
N GLN A 161 11.79 -0.90 -31.71
CA GLN A 161 12.19 0.01 -30.63
C GLN A 161 11.25 1.22 -30.60
N ASN A 162 10.98 1.76 -29.41
CA ASN A 162 10.06 2.87 -29.20
C ASN A 162 10.53 3.78 -28.05
N PRO A 163 9.93 4.98 -27.86
CA PRO A 163 10.35 5.94 -26.83
C PRO A 163 10.04 5.55 -25.38
N TYR A 164 9.13 4.60 -25.16
CA TYR A 164 8.36 4.45 -23.91
C TYR A 164 8.72 3.19 -23.11
N ALA A 165 9.09 2.10 -23.79
CA ALA A 165 9.41 0.82 -23.18
C ALA A 165 10.55 0.12 -23.95
N PRO A 166 11.48 -0.59 -23.27
CA PRO A 166 12.54 -1.32 -23.94
C PRO A 166 12.02 -2.40 -24.88
N ASP A 167 12.73 -2.63 -25.99
CA ASP A 167 12.50 -3.75 -26.91
C ASP A 167 12.93 -5.11 -26.29
N ASN A 168 12.77 -6.20 -27.05
CA ASN A 168 13.20 -7.53 -26.63
C ASN A 168 14.74 -7.72 -26.47
N PHE A 169 15.54 -6.70 -26.77
CA PHE A 169 16.99 -6.62 -26.50
C PHE A 169 17.34 -5.59 -25.41
N GLY A 170 16.35 -4.98 -24.75
CA GLY A 170 16.54 -4.00 -23.67
C GLY A 170 16.84 -2.57 -24.15
N ARG A 171 16.53 -2.22 -25.39
CA ARG A 171 16.84 -0.93 -26.02
C ARG A 171 15.62 -0.02 -26.13
N ILE A 172 15.80 1.27 -25.90
CA ILE A 172 14.81 2.33 -26.17
C ILE A 172 15.13 2.94 -27.53
N GLY A 173 14.09 3.26 -28.32
CA GLY A 173 14.22 3.95 -29.59
C GLY A 173 14.65 5.40 -29.38
N ARG A 174 15.96 5.65 -29.33
CA ARG A 174 16.56 6.96 -29.12
C ARG A 174 17.91 7.07 -29.84
N ASP A 175 18.03 8.11 -30.67
CA ASP A 175 19.27 8.44 -31.36
C ASP A 175 19.96 9.64 -30.70
N GLY A 176 21.28 9.56 -30.58
CA GLY A 176 22.12 10.70 -30.24
C GLY A 176 22.30 11.64 -31.43
N TRP A 177 22.63 12.90 -31.18
CA TRP A 177 22.83 13.90 -32.24
C TRP A 177 23.85 13.48 -33.31
N SER A 178 24.95 12.84 -32.89
CA SER A 178 25.96 12.30 -33.83
C SER A 178 25.39 11.29 -34.82
N GLU A 179 24.45 10.44 -34.37
CA GLU A 179 23.79 9.45 -35.23
C GLU A 179 22.81 10.14 -36.18
N LEU A 180 21.95 11.03 -35.66
CA LEU A 180 21.00 11.83 -36.44
C LEU A 180 21.68 12.63 -37.57
N THR A 181 22.86 13.21 -37.32
CA THR A 181 23.61 13.97 -38.33
C THR A 181 24.09 13.15 -39.54
N THR A 182 23.96 11.81 -39.51
CA THR A 182 24.25 10.94 -40.65
C THR A 182 23.07 10.74 -41.62
N TYR A 183 21.87 11.23 -41.27
CA TYR A 183 20.64 11.01 -42.04
C TYR A 183 20.17 12.26 -42.79
N LEU A 184 19.39 12.02 -43.85
CA LEU A 184 18.57 13.01 -44.51
C LEU A 184 17.20 13.08 -43.79
N PRO A 185 16.79 14.22 -43.23
CA PRO A 185 15.44 14.39 -42.71
C PRO A 185 14.44 14.43 -43.87
N ILE A 186 13.41 13.61 -43.83
CA ILE A 186 12.40 13.48 -44.88
C ILE A 186 10.99 13.52 -44.31
N ARG A 187 10.06 14.07 -45.10
CA ARG A 187 8.65 14.18 -44.78
C ARG A 187 7.80 13.63 -45.92
N TYR A 188 6.82 12.80 -45.59
CA TYR A 188 5.86 12.28 -46.57
C TYR A 188 4.98 13.43 -47.10
N ASN A 189 4.78 13.51 -48.42
CA ASN A 189 4.07 14.65 -49.03
C ASN A 189 2.60 14.73 -48.61
N ASN A 190 1.99 13.59 -48.26
CA ASN A 190 0.61 13.53 -47.77
C ASN A 190 0.56 13.40 -46.24
N ILE A 191 1.64 13.72 -45.49
CA ILE A 191 1.49 13.86 -44.04
C ILE A 191 0.73 15.16 -43.76
N ALA A 192 -0.37 15.04 -43.02
CA ALA A 192 -1.06 16.17 -42.45
C ALA A 192 -0.50 16.43 -41.05
N ASP A 193 -0.21 17.68 -40.72
CA ASP A 193 -0.26 18.09 -39.32
C ASP A 193 -1.66 17.74 -38.78
N ASP A 194 -1.77 17.37 -37.50
CA ASP A 194 -3.08 17.16 -36.89
C ASP A 194 -3.88 18.47 -37.00
N GLY A 195 -4.97 18.45 -37.79
CA GLY A 195 -5.84 19.61 -37.89
C GLY A 195 -6.51 19.92 -36.54
N PRO A 196 -7.27 21.03 -36.42
CA PRO A 196 -8.28 21.08 -35.36
C PRO A 196 -9.08 19.77 -35.47
N PRO A 197 -9.13 18.95 -34.41
CA PRO A 197 -9.17 17.50 -34.55
C PRO A 197 -10.34 17.06 -35.43
N PRO A 198 -10.14 16.05 -36.33
CA PRO A 198 -11.26 15.44 -37.03
C PRO A 198 -12.28 15.05 -35.97
N ALA A 199 -13.49 15.61 -36.06
CA ALA A 199 -14.42 15.82 -34.93
C ALA A 199 -14.26 14.74 -33.88
N SER A 200 -13.56 15.10 -32.77
CA SER A 200 -12.95 14.13 -31.86
C SER A 200 -13.94 13.02 -31.52
N PRO A 201 -13.50 11.76 -31.27
CA PRO A 201 -14.32 10.80 -30.56
C PRO A 201 -15.02 11.47 -29.34
N ASP A 202 -14.32 12.36 -28.63
CA ASP A 202 -14.86 13.21 -27.55
C ASP A 202 -15.88 14.29 -27.96
N SER A 203 -16.40 14.24 -29.18
CA SER A 203 -17.59 14.96 -29.65
C SER A 203 -18.64 14.06 -30.34
N SER A 204 -18.31 12.81 -30.69
CA SER A 204 -19.21 11.93 -31.47
C SER A 204 -20.16 11.11 -30.60
N VAL A 205 -21.37 10.88 -31.12
CA VAL A 205 -22.21 9.74 -30.71
C VAL A 205 -22.05 8.68 -31.76
N LEU A 206 -21.87 7.44 -31.35
CA LEU A 206 -21.56 6.32 -32.22
C LEU A 206 -22.64 5.25 -32.14
N ARG A 207 -22.88 4.53 -33.24
CA ARG A 207 -23.87 3.46 -33.33
C ARG A 207 -23.28 2.21 -34.00
N GLU A 208 -23.36 1.07 -33.33
CA GLU A 208 -22.99 -0.23 -33.90
C GLU A 208 -24.15 -0.89 -34.67
N PRO A 209 -23.90 -1.90 -35.53
CA PRO A 209 -24.93 -2.56 -36.34
C PRO A 209 -25.97 -3.33 -35.51
N ASN A 210 -25.64 -3.68 -34.27
CA ASN A 210 -26.55 -4.25 -33.28
C ASN A 210 -27.58 -3.24 -32.73
N GLY A 211 -27.48 -1.96 -33.11
CA GLY A 211 -28.35 -0.87 -32.67
C GLY A 211 -27.89 -0.16 -31.40
N ALA A 212 -26.82 -0.63 -30.73
CA ALA A 212 -26.27 0.01 -29.55
C ALA A 212 -25.72 1.40 -29.88
N ILE A 213 -26.05 2.38 -29.04
CA ILE A 213 -25.61 3.77 -29.16
C ILE A 213 -24.71 4.10 -27.96
N SER A 214 -23.57 4.77 -28.21
CA SER A 214 -22.67 5.20 -27.14
C SER A 214 -22.23 6.64 -27.33
N LEU A 215 -22.21 7.40 -26.23
CA LEU A 215 -21.54 8.68 -26.12
C LEU A 215 -20.07 8.41 -25.76
N VAL A 216 -19.12 8.82 -26.57
CA VAL A 216 -17.70 8.71 -26.18
C VAL A 216 -17.37 9.83 -25.17
N VAL A 217 -16.55 9.59 -24.15
CA VAL A 217 -16.17 10.61 -23.16
C VAL A 217 -14.74 10.35 -22.70
N GLY A 218 -13.81 11.27 -22.99
CA GLY A 218 -12.38 11.09 -22.75
C GLY A 218 -11.84 9.81 -23.39
N GLY A 219 -12.26 9.50 -24.62
CA GLY A 219 -11.96 8.28 -25.36
C GLY A 219 -12.83 7.06 -25.02
N ALA A 220 -13.56 7.04 -23.90
CA ALA A 220 -14.30 5.86 -23.43
C ALA A 220 -15.77 5.82 -23.87
N PRO A 221 -16.35 4.67 -24.25
CA PRO A 221 -17.73 4.58 -24.70
C PRO A 221 -18.68 4.44 -23.50
N PHE A 222 -19.54 5.44 -23.30
CA PHE A 222 -20.67 5.37 -22.39
C PHE A 222 -21.93 4.98 -23.16
N HIS A 223 -22.38 3.73 -22.98
CA HIS A 223 -23.60 3.24 -23.61
C HIS A 223 -24.83 4.04 -23.15
N LEU A 224 -25.59 4.58 -24.09
CA LEU A 224 -26.78 5.39 -23.85
C LEU A 224 -28.04 4.51 -23.90
N THR A 225 -28.89 4.62 -22.89
CA THR A 225 -30.28 4.17 -23.03
C THR A 225 -31.05 5.07 -24.01
N PRO A 226 -32.16 4.61 -24.61
CA PRO A 226 -32.98 5.43 -25.50
C PRO A 226 -33.45 6.75 -24.87
N ALA A 227 -33.74 6.74 -23.55
CA ALA A 227 -34.13 7.93 -22.81
C ALA A 227 -32.98 8.93 -22.64
N GLU A 228 -31.77 8.46 -22.33
CA GLU A 228 -30.58 9.32 -22.21
C GLU A 228 -30.18 9.91 -23.57
N TYR A 229 -30.26 9.12 -24.66
CA TYR A 229 -30.02 9.62 -26.02
C TYR A 229 -31.05 10.68 -26.42
N ALA A 230 -32.34 10.50 -26.07
CA ALA A 230 -33.38 11.50 -26.29
C ALA A 230 -33.16 12.77 -25.46
N ALA A 231 -32.77 12.65 -24.18
CA ALA A 231 -32.47 13.77 -23.30
C ALA A 231 -31.27 14.62 -23.77
N LEU A 232 -30.29 14.00 -24.45
CA LEU A 232 -29.20 14.70 -25.12
C LEU A 232 -29.61 15.40 -26.44
N GLY A 233 -30.90 15.38 -26.80
CA GLY A 233 -31.43 15.99 -28.03
C GLY A 233 -31.39 15.07 -29.26
N SER A 234 -31.19 13.76 -29.08
CA SER A 234 -31.04 12.77 -30.17
C SER A 234 -29.98 13.16 -31.23
N PRO A 235 -28.75 13.55 -30.81
CA PRO A 235 -27.72 14.06 -31.72
C PRO A 235 -27.32 13.00 -32.76
N PRO A 236 -26.92 13.40 -33.98
CA PRO A 236 -26.58 12.46 -35.05
C PRO A 236 -25.55 11.41 -34.61
N ALA A 237 -25.91 10.13 -34.76
CA ALA A 237 -25.05 9.01 -34.40
C ALA A 237 -24.31 8.46 -35.63
N THR A 238 -22.98 8.50 -35.61
CA THR A 238 -22.13 7.95 -36.67
C THR A 238 -22.15 6.42 -36.61
N ALA A 239 -22.46 5.76 -37.73
CA ALA A 239 -22.39 4.30 -37.82
C ALA A 239 -20.93 3.81 -37.78
N VAL A 240 -20.65 2.80 -36.97
CA VAL A 240 -19.33 2.17 -36.81
C VAL A 240 -19.43 0.65 -36.94
N ALA A 241 -18.30 -0.03 -37.12
CA ALA A 241 -18.25 -1.49 -37.22
C ALA A 241 -18.63 -2.16 -35.88
N ALA A 242 -19.15 -3.39 -35.93
CA ALA A 242 -19.43 -4.16 -34.71
C ALA A 242 -18.13 -4.44 -33.94
N GLY A 243 -18.16 -4.30 -32.61
CA GLY A 243 -16.98 -4.47 -31.74
C GLY A 243 -16.14 -3.20 -31.57
N THR A 244 -16.53 -2.08 -32.19
CA THR A 244 -15.86 -0.77 -31.98
C THR A 244 -15.86 -0.37 -30.52
N PHE A 245 -16.98 -0.56 -29.79
CA PHE A 245 -17.04 -0.21 -28.36
C PHE A 245 -16.14 -1.09 -27.49
N ALA A 246 -15.96 -2.36 -27.86
CA ALA A 246 -15.07 -3.28 -27.14
C ALA A 246 -13.58 -2.98 -27.38
N ALA A 247 -13.25 -2.26 -28.45
CA ALA A 247 -11.88 -1.84 -28.79
C ALA A 247 -11.50 -0.45 -28.25
N MET A 248 -12.45 0.30 -27.67
CA MET A 248 -12.19 1.62 -27.08
C MET A 248 -11.67 1.53 -25.63
N PRO A 249 -10.97 2.58 -25.13
CA PRO A 249 -10.62 2.69 -23.72
C PRO A 249 -11.80 2.44 -22.78
N GLY A 250 -11.61 1.59 -21.77
CA GLY A 250 -12.62 1.34 -20.74
C GLY A 250 -12.69 2.42 -19.64
N VAL A 251 -11.79 3.39 -19.67
CA VAL A 251 -11.67 4.47 -18.67
C VAL A 251 -11.63 5.83 -19.36
N ILE A 252 -12.33 6.80 -18.78
CA ILE A 252 -12.34 8.19 -19.26
C ILE A 252 -10.96 8.81 -18.98
N ALA A 253 -10.36 9.43 -20.01
CA ALA A 253 -9.06 10.08 -19.89
C ALA A 253 -9.05 11.18 -18.81
N ASN A 254 -7.92 11.30 -18.10
CA ASN A 254 -7.75 12.33 -17.08
C ASN A 254 -7.73 13.74 -17.72
N GLY A 255 -8.28 14.73 -17.02
CA GLY A 255 -8.48 16.08 -17.54
C GLY A 255 -9.69 16.22 -18.46
N THR A 256 -10.59 15.22 -18.49
CA THR A 256 -11.87 15.32 -19.19
C THR A 256 -12.86 16.13 -18.36
N PHE A 257 -13.44 17.16 -18.96
CA PHE A 257 -14.51 17.94 -18.35
C PHE A 257 -15.87 17.50 -18.89
N VAL A 258 -16.82 17.26 -17.99
CA VAL A 258 -18.20 16.87 -18.34
C VAL A 258 -19.20 17.81 -17.68
N ARG A 259 -20.37 17.95 -18.29
CA ARG A 259 -21.49 18.74 -17.80
C ARG A 259 -22.74 17.86 -17.72
N THR A 260 -23.38 17.78 -16.56
CA THR A 260 -24.67 17.08 -16.42
C THR A 260 -25.77 17.81 -17.21
N ALA A 261 -26.61 17.05 -17.90
CA ALA A 261 -27.54 17.58 -18.89
C ALA A 261 -28.80 18.24 -18.30
N ASP A 262 -29.10 18.03 -17.02
CA ASP A 262 -30.31 18.50 -16.34
C ASP A 262 -30.10 19.74 -15.46
N ASP A 263 -29.01 19.79 -14.68
CA ASP A 263 -28.67 20.89 -13.77
C ASP A 263 -27.49 21.76 -14.25
N GLY A 264 -26.75 21.30 -15.27
CA GLY A 264 -25.60 22.02 -15.83
C GLY A 264 -24.34 21.98 -14.97
N ALA A 265 -24.30 21.18 -13.89
CA ALA A 265 -23.13 21.04 -13.02
C ALA A 265 -21.93 20.51 -13.80
N ILE A 266 -20.75 21.08 -13.55
CA ILE A 266 -19.51 20.76 -14.28
C ILE A 266 -18.60 19.93 -13.41
N TYR A 267 -18.09 18.83 -13.96
CA TYR A 267 -17.18 17.92 -13.28
C TYR A 267 -15.88 17.77 -14.06
N GLU A 268 -14.77 17.77 -13.35
CA GLU A 268 -13.48 17.29 -13.85
C GLU A 268 -13.30 15.81 -13.52
N ILE A 269 -12.63 15.08 -14.41
CA ILE A 269 -12.36 13.64 -14.25
C ILE A 269 -10.84 13.40 -14.20
N ALA A 270 -10.38 12.78 -13.12
CA ALA A 270 -8.99 12.34 -12.96
C ALA A 270 -8.93 11.04 -12.15
N GLY A 271 -8.15 10.06 -12.61
CA GLY A 271 -8.03 8.75 -11.97
C GLY A 271 -9.35 7.99 -11.89
N SER A 272 -10.21 8.08 -12.91
CA SER A 272 -11.59 7.56 -12.90
C SER A 272 -12.50 8.11 -11.79
N ALA A 273 -12.08 9.17 -11.09
CA ALA A 273 -12.89 9.90 -10.13
C ALA A 273 -13.38 11.23 -10.70
N LYS A 274 -14.52 11.69 -10.18
CA LYS A 274 -15.12 12.99 -10.49
C LYS A 274 -14.86 14.01 -9.39
N TYR A 275 -14.77 15.28 -9.77
CA TYR A 275 -14.81 16.41 -8.86
C TYR A 275 -15.77 17.47 -9.37
N HIS A 276 -16.72 17.92 -8.55
CA HIS A 276 -17.65 18.98 -8.92
C HIS A 276 -16.96 20.34 -8.79
N LEU A 277 -16.83 21.05 -9.91
CA LEU A 277 -16.19 22.35 -9.95
C LEU A 277 -17.16 23.44 -9.53
N SER A 278 -16.77 24.27 -8.56
CA SER A 278 -17.45 25.55 -8.35
C SER A 278 -17.28 26.47 -9.57
N PRO A 279 -18.18 27.45 -9.80
CA PRO A 279 -18.01 28.42 -10.89
C PRO A 279 -16.67 29.18 -10.84
N ALA A 280 -16.12 29.40 -9.64
CA ALA A 280 -14.83 30.05 -9.45
C ALA A 280 -13.65 29.16 -9.88
N GLU A 281 -13.67 27.87 -9.54
CA GLU A 281 -12.64 26.91 -9.96
C GLU A 281 -12.68 26.67 -11.47
N TYR A 282 -13.87 26.49 -12.04
CA TYR A 282 -14.03 26.35 -13.50
C TYR A 282 -13.52 27.58 -14.26
N ALA A 283 -13.76 28.79 -13.74
CA ALA A 283 -13.20 30.02 -14.30
C ALA A 283 -11.68 30.13 -14.12
N ALA A 284 -11.13 29.69 -12.97
CA ALA A 284 -9.69 29.67 -12.72
C ALA A 284 -8.94 28.70 -13.64
N LEU A 285 -9.58 27.61 -14.08
CA LEU A 285 -9.09 26.70 -15.11
C LEU A 285 -9.23 27.26 -16.55
N GLY A 286 -9.73 28.49 -16.72
CA GLY A 286 -9.94 29.13 -18.03
C GLY A 286 -11.23 28.72 -18.75
N GLY A 287 -12.19 28.10 -18.05
CA GLY A 287 -13.46 27.64 -18.62
C GLY A 287 -13.31 26.54 -19.68
N PRO A 288 -12.61 25.42 -19.40
CA PRO A 288 -12.34 24.38 -20.38
C PRO A 288 -13.64 23.76 -20.96
N PRO A 289 -13.64 23.33 -22.23
CA PRO A 289 -14.84 22.81 -22.89
C PRO A 289 -15.33 21.53 -22.19
N ALA A 290 -16.55 21.59 -21.64
CA ALA A 290 -17.18 20.46 -20.95
C ALA A 290 -18.22 19.76 -21.83
N ARG A 291 -18.14 18.43 -21.95
CA ARG A 291 -19.09 17.63 -22.75
C ARG A 291 -20.38 17.37 -21.99
N ASN A 292 -21.53 17.63 -22.59
CA ASN A 292 -22.83 17.27 -21.99
C ASN A 292 -22.97 15.75 -21.89
N VAL A 293 -23.28 15.23 -20.69
CA VAL A 293 -23.39 13.80 -20.37
C VAL A 293 -24.65 13.49 -19.54
N PRO A 294 -25.16 12.26 -19.56
CA PRO A 294 -26.20 11.82 -18.63
C PRO A 294 -25.66 11.66 -17.20
N ASN A 295 -26.47 11.98 -16.19
CA ASN A 295 -26.08 11.94 -14.78
C ASN A 295 -25.63 10.55 -14.32
N ARG A 296 -26.12 9.47 -14.95
CA ARG A 296 -25.68 8.10 -14.66
C ARG A 296 -24.17 7.90 -14.91
N LEU A 297 -23.57 8.62 -15.87
CA LEU A 297 -22.12 8.60 -16.08
C LEU A 297 -21.41 9.14 -14.85
N VAL A 298 -21.79 10.36 -14.44
CA VAL A 298 -21.21 11.05 -13.28
C VAL A 298 -21.45 10.25 -11.99
N ALA A 299 -22.65 9.71 -11.79
CA ALA A 299 -22.98 8.86 -10.64
C ALA A 299 -22.10 7.60 -10.56
N GLY A 300 -21.70 7.02 -11.69
CA GLY A 300 -20.84 5.83 -11.77
C GLY A 300 -19.35 6.07 -11.50
N LEU A 301 -18.86 7.31 -11.53
CA LEU A 301 -17.45 7.65 -11.28
C LEU A 301 -17.09 7.68 -9.78
N GLY A 302 -15.84 7.38 -9.45
CA GLY A 302 -15.33 7.46 -8.07
C GLY A 302 -15.34 8.89 -7.50
N ALA A 303 -15.21 9.03 -6.18
CA ALA A 303 -15.05 10.34 -5.51
C ALA A 303 -13.59 10.64 -5.12
N VAL A 304 -12.74 9.61 -5.11
CA VAL A 304 -11.31 9.66 -4.80
C VAL A 304 -10.57 9.05 -6.00
N PRO A 305 -9.56 9.73 -6.58
CA PRO A 305 -8.81 9.20 -7.72
C PRO A 305 -8.19 7.83 -7.44
N ALA A 306 -8.15 6.99 -8.47
CA ALA A 306 -7.60 5.64 -8.40
C ALA A 306 -6.09 5.64 -8.12
N ASP A 307 -5.60 4.48 -7.67
CA ASP A 307 -4.20 4.25 -7.37
C ASP A 307 -3.28 4.54 -8.56
N ASN A 308 -2.09 5.08 -8.25
CA ASN A 308 -1.09 5.55 -9.19
C ASN A 308 -1.55 6.73 -10.09
N THR A 309 -2.57 7.48 -9.68
CA THR A 309 -2.94 8.76 -10.32
C THR A 309 -1.98 9.87 -9.87
N PHE A 310 -1.54 10.71 -10.80
CA PHE A 310 -0.73 11.90 -10.54
C PHE A 310 -1.56 13.16 -10.77
N LEU A 311 -1.69 13.97 -9.72
CA LEU A 311 -2.43 15.23 -9.71
C LEU A 311 -1.43 16.39 -9.59
N ARG A 312 -1.70 17.51 -10.26
CA ARG A 312 -0.93 18.75 -10.15
C ARG A 312 -1.85 19.89 -9.76
N ASP A 313 -1.52 20.62 -8.71
CA ASP A 313 -2.14 21.92 -8.47
C ASP A 313 -1.53 22.94 -9.45
N PRO A 314 -2.32 23.54 -10.37
CA PRO A 314 -1.80 24.53 -11.31
C PRO A 314 -1.36 25.85 -10.65
N ALA A 315 -1.82 26.15 -9.43
CA ALA A 315 -1.47 27.39 -8.73
C ALA A 315 -0.09 27.32 -8.05
N SER A 316 0.21 26.22 -7.35
CA SER A 316 1.52 26.01 -6.70
C SER A 316 2.52 25.20 -7.53
N THR A 317 2.08 24.56 -8.62
CA THR A 317 2.80 23.54 -9.41
C THR A 317 3.11 22.24 -8.65
N ALA A 318 2.65 22.10 -7.40
CA ALA A 318 2.84 20.93 -6.55
C ALA A 318 2.23 19.67 -7.19
N ILE A 319 2.96 18.56 -7.17
CA ILE A 319 2.52 17.27 -7.75
C ILE A 319 2.29 16.27 -6.63
N TYR A 320 1.17 15.54 -6.70
CA TYR A 320 0.78 14.53 -5.73
C TYR A 320 0.55 13.19 -6.43
N GLN A 321 1.10 12.11 -5.88
CA GLN A 321 0.73 10.74 -6.24
C GLN A 321 -0.38 10.25 -5.30
N VAL A 322 -1.40 9.60 -5.84
CA VAL A 322 -2.47 8.93 -5.08
C VAL A 322 -2.21 7.41 -5.04
N VAL A 323 -2.19 6.82 -3.85
CA VAL A 323 -1.91 5.38 -3.65
C VAL A 323 -2.72 4.85 -2.46
N ALA A 324 -3.56 3.85 -2.70
CA ALA A 324 -4.48 3.22 -1.76
C ALA A 324 -5.23 4.26 -0.88
N GLY A 325 -5.81 5.28 -1.54
CA GLY A 325 -6.56 6.36 -0.90
C GLY A 325 -5.73 7.41 -0.15
N ALA A 326 -4.39 7.35 -0.21
CA ALA A 326 -3.49 8.33 0.39
C ALA A 326 -2.77 9.20 -0.65
N LYS A 327 -2.51 10.47 -0.32
CA LYS A 327 -1.74 11.40 -1.17
C LYS A 327 -0.32 11.61 -0.65
N TYR A 328 0.63 11.65 -1.58
CA TYR A 328 2.02 12.00 -1.32
C TYR A 328 2.46 13.16 -2.22
N HIS A 329 2.82 14.29 -1.61
CA HIS A 329 3.46 15.41 -2.31
C HIS A 329 4.88 15.00 -2.74
N LEU A 330 5.17 15.08 -4.03
CA LEU A 330 6.45 14.72 -4.64
C LEU A 330 7.36 15.93 -4.73
N GLY A 331 8.57 15.83 -4.17
CA GLY A 331 9.66 16.74 -4.52
C GLY A 331 10.09 16.56 -6.00
N PRO A 332 10.69 17.58 -6.65
CA PRO A 332 11.10 17.48 -8.06
C PRO A 332 11.99 16.27 -8.38
N ALA A 333 12.92 15.92 -7.47
CA ALA A 333 13.78 14.75 -7.62
C ALA A 333 13.02 13.42 -7.48
N GLU A 334 12.00 13.35 -6.62
CA GLU A 334 11.16 12.16 -6.45
C GLU A 334 10.28 11.93 -7.68
N TYR A 335 9.66 13.00 -8.19
CA TYR A 335 8.88 12.95 -9.43
C TYR A 335 9.74 12.56 -10.64
N ALA A 336 10.95 13.10 -10.75
CA ALA A 336 11.92 12.69 -11.76
C ALA A 336 12.34 11.21 -11.61
N GLY A 337 12.56 10.74 -10.38
CA GLY A 337 12.89 9.34 -10.06
C GLY A 337 11.75 8.34 -10.38
N LEU A 338 10.51 8.81 -10.44
CA LEU A 338 9.36 8.05 -10.94
C LEU A 338 9.21 8.09 -12.48
N GLY A 339 10.13 8.75 -13.20
CA GLY A 339 10.10 8.91 -14.66
C GLY A 339 9.29 10.11 -15.15
N SER A 340 8.98 11.08 -14.28
CA SER A 340 8.12 12.25 -14.58
C SER A 340 6.76 11.90 -15.21
N PRO A 341 5.96 11.01 -14.57
CA PRO A 341 4.70 10.52 -15.12
C PRO A 341 3.69 11.66 -15.35
N ALA A 342 2.84 11.52 -16.36
CA ALA A 342 1.87 12.55 -16.73
C ALA A 342 0.94 12.92 -15.55
N ALA A 343 1.02 14.17 -15.09
CA ALA A 343 0.22 14.69 -14.00
C ALA A 343 -0.92 15.55 -14.54
N THR A 344 -2.12 15.35 -14.00
CA THR A 344 -3.34 16.06 -14.42
C THR A 344 -3.47 17.34 -13.60
N ASN A 345 -3.58 18.50 -14.26
CA ASN A 345 -3.87 19.76 -13.56
C ASN A 345 -5.28 19.69 -12.99
N VAL A 346 -5.45 19.84 -11.68
CA VAL A 346 -6.75 19.82 -10.99
C VAL A 346 -6.79 20.89 -9.89
N PRO A 347 -7.96 21.39 -9.46
CA PRO A 347 -8.06 22.28 -8.30
C PRO A 347 -7.53 21.64 -7.01
N ALA A 348 -7.02 22.46 -6.10
CA ALA A 348 -6.60 22.02 -4.77
C ALA A 348 -7.71 21.26 -4.02
N GLY A 349 -8.97 21.69 -4.18
CA GLY A 349 -10.13 21.01 -3.60
C GLY A 349 -10.34 19.56 -4.08
N PHE A 350 -9.89 19.22 -5.30
CA PHE A 350 -9.88 17.83 -5.79
C PHE A 350 -8.75 17.03 -5.11
N ILE A 351 -7.56 17.61 -4.99
CA ILE A 351 -6.44 16.99 -4.25
C ILE A 351 -6.84 16.76 -2.78
N ASP A 352 -7.69 17.60 -2.20
CA ASP A 352 -8.22 17.48 -0.84
C ASP A 352 -9.36 16.46 -0.66
N THR A 353 -9.93 15.88 -1.72
CA THR A 353 -10.78 14.68 -1.55
C THR A 353 -9.96 13.44 -1.15
N VAL A 354 -8.65 13.44 -1.44
CA VAL A 354 -7.71 12.42 -0.97
C VAL A 354 -7.26 12.77 0.45
N THR A 355 -8.01 12.28 1.45
CA THR A 355 -7.76 12.59 2.88
C THR A 355 -6.71 11.69 3.54
N GLY A 356 -6.34 10.57 2.92
CA GLY A 356 -5.34 9.64 3.48
C GLY A 356 -3.92 10.21 3.44
N SER A 357 -3.16 10.01 4.53
CA SER A 357 -1.73 10.33 4.62
C SER A 357 -0.82 9.09 4.56
N VAL A 358 -1.40 7.90 4.75
CA VAL A 358 -0.73 6.58 4.73
C VAL A 358 -1.59 5.64 3.89
N PRO A 359 -1.02 4.85 2.97
CA PRO A 359 -1.76 3.90 2.14
C PRO A 359 -2.65 2.95 2.94
N ALA A 360 -3.83 2.64 2.40
CA ALA A 360 -4.69 1.59 2.93
C ALA A 360 -4.08 0.18 2.76
N ASP A 361 -4.70 -0.79 3.44
CA ASP A 361 -4.18 -2.16 3.57
C ASP A 361 -4.18 -2.94 2.25
N SER A 362 -3.27 -3.92 2.16
CA SER A 362 -3.14 -4.86 1.03
C SER A 362 -2.60 -4.28 -0.28
N VAL A 363 -2.00 -3.07 -0.26
CA VAL A 363 -1.22 -2.54 -1.39
C VAL A 363 0.25 -3.00 -1.34
N PHE A 364 0.84 -3.15 -2.52
CA PHE A 364 2.27 -3.43 -2.69
C PHE A 364 2.98 -2.19 -3.22
N LEU A 365 4.03 -1.77 -2.55
CA LEU A 365 4.84 -0.60 -2.90
C LEU A 365 6.22 -1.07 -3.37
N ARG A 366 6.75 -0.44 -4.41
CA ARG A 366 8.13 -0.65 -4.89
C ARG A 366 8.89 0.66 -4.82
N ASP A 367 10.04 0.64 -4.18
CA ASP A 367 11.02 1.72 -4.31
C ASP A 367 11.79 1.54 -5.64
N PRO A 368 11.67 2.46 -6.61
CA PRO A 368 12.38 2.34 -7.88
C PRO A 368 13.90 2.50 -7.74
N GLY A 369 14.39 3.14 -6.66
CA GLY A 369 15.82 3.36 -6.42
C GLY A 369 16.57 2.13 -5.91
N THR A 370 15.89 1.25 -5.17
CA THR A 370 16.47 0.02 -4.60
C THR A 370 15.86 -1.27 -5.14
N THR A 371 14.75 -1.17 -5.89
CA THR A 371 13.85 -2.27 -6.31
C THR A 371 13.16 -3.01 -5.14
N ALA A 372 13.37 -2.57 -3.89
CA ALA A 372 12.77 -3.16 -2.71
C ALA A 372 11.24 -3.10 -2.75
N ILE A 373 10.59 -4.20 -2.36
CA ILE A 373 9.13 -4.33 -2.38
C ILE A 373 8.61 -4.44 -0.95
N TYR A 374 7.56 -3.69 -0.66
CA TYR A 374 6.92 -3.64 0.65
C TYR A 374 5.44 -3.97 0.53
N GLN A 375 4.95 -4.84 1.41
CA GLN A 375 3.51 -5.00 1.63
C GLN A 375 3.05 -4.00 2.69
N ILE A 376 1.89 -3.36 2.47
CA ILE A 376 1.22 -2.56 3.51
C ILE A 376 0.13 -3.39 4.19
N VAL A 377 0.23 -3.53 5.51
CA VAL A 377 -0.65 -4.34 6.34
C VAL A 377 -1.01 -3.55 7.61
N GLY A 378 -2.28 -3.22 7.79
CA GLY A 378 -2.72 -2.35 8.89
C GLY A 378 -2.08 -0.96 8.86
N GLY A 379 -1.81 -0.40 7.68
CA GLY A 379 -1.03 0.84 7.49
C GLY A 379 0.48 0.73 7.78
N ALA A 380 0.99 -0.48 8.05
CA ALA A 380 2.41 -0.72 8.33
C ALA A 380 3.13 -1.39 7.16
N ARG A 381 4.39 -0.99 6.91
CA ARG A 381 5.25 -1.65 5.92
C ARG A 381 5.89 -2.93 6.49
N TYR A 382 5.92 -3.95 5.65
CA TYR A 382 6.83 -5.09 5.79
C TYR A 382 7.63 -5.25 4.51
N HIS A 383 8.96 -5.33 4.62
CA HIS A 383 9.85 -5.51 3.48
C HIS A 383 9.86 -7.00 3.06
N LEU A 384 9.51 -7.27 1.82
CA LEU A 384 9.49 -8.63 1.28
C LEU A 384 10.87 -9.02 0.73
N SER A 385 11.39 -10.16 1.17
CA SER A 385 12.44 -10.83 0.41
C SER A 385 11.91 -11.28 -0.97
N PRO A 386 12.78 -11.47 -1.98
CA PRO A 386 12.36 -11.96 -3.30
C PRO A 386 11.61 -13.30 -3.23
N ALA A 387 11.95 -14.17 -2.27
CA ALA A 387 11.28 -15.44 -2.04
C ALA A 387 9.86 -15.27 -1.48
N GLU A 388 9.66 -14.36 -0.52
CA GLU A 388 8.32 -14.06 0.02
C GLU A 388 7.43 -13.40 -1.04
N TYR A 389 7.97 -12.46 -1.83
CA TYR A 389 7.22 -11.82 -2.91
C TYR A 389 6.79 -12.84 -3.98
N ALA A 390 7.68 -13.76 -4.37
CA ALA A 390 7.34 -14.85 -5.29
C ALA A 390 6.32 -15.83 -4.69
N ALA A 391 6.43 -16.18 -3.41
CA ALA A 391 5.47 -17.05 -2.72
C ALA A 391 4.07 -16.42 -2.63
N MET A 392 3.97 -15.09 -2.63
CA MET A 392 2.70 -14.35 -2.72
C MET A 392 2.18 -14.17 -4.16
N GLY A 393 2.80 -14.80 -5.15
CA GLY A 393 2.40 -14.74 -6.55
C GLY A 393 2.88 -13.50 -7.31
N SER A 394 3.92 -12.81 -6.80
CA SER A 394 4.50 -11.60 -7.41
C SER A 394 3.47 -10.50 -7.75
N PRO A 395 2.61 -10.09 -6.78
CA PRO A 395 1.52 -9.14 -7.04
C PRO A 395 2.03 -7.78 -7.55
N THR A 396 1.25 -7.12 -8.39
CA THR A 396 1.58 -5.81 -8.97
C THR A 396 1.91 -4.80 -7.86
N ALA A 397 3.12 -4.23 -7.91
CA ALA A 397 3.58 -3.22 -6.98
C ALA A 397 3.62 -1.84 -7.64
N ILE A 398 3.15 -0.82 -6.93
CA ILE A 398 3.12 0.57 -7.37
C ILE A 398 4.48 1.21 -7.05
N ASN A 399 5.12 1.82 -8.05
CA ASN A 399 6.36 2.57 -7.85
C ASN A 399 6.08 3.83 -7.03
N VAL A 400 6.79 4.01 -5.93
CA VAL A 400 6.65 5.16 -5.03
C VAL A 400 8.01 5.60 -4.46
N PRO A 401 8.18 6.86 -4.04
CA PRO A 401 9.43 7.30 -3.44
C PRO A 401 9.69 6.63 -2.08
N ALA A 402 10.96 6.43 -1.74
CA ALA A 402 11.37 5.95 -0.42
C ALA A 402 10.82 6.84 0.73
N GLY A 403 10.70 8.15 0.50
CA GLY A 403 10.09 9.10 1.45
C GLY A 403 8.60 8.85 1.72
N PHE A 404 7.86 8.16 0.83
CA PHE A 404 6.48 7.75 1.09
C PHE A 404 6.43 6.46 1.91
N ILE A 405 7.24 5.48 1.53
CA ILE A 405 7.42 4.23 2.30
C ILE A 405 7.84 4.56 3.74
N ALA A 406 8.67 5.58 3.95
CA ALA A 406 9.08 6.04 5.28
C ALA A 406 7.91 6.45 6.21
N ARG A 407 6.78 6.94 5.66
CA ARG A 407 5.61 7.42 6.44
C ARG A 407 4.74 6.32 7.03
N THR A 408 4.84 5.09 6.54
CA THR A 408 4.05 3.96 7.03
C THR A 408 4.56 3.48 8.39
N ALA A 409 3.68 2.87 9.18
CA ALA A 409 4.06 2.27 10.46
C ALA A 409 4.98 1.04 10.26
N THR A 410 5.58 0.54 11.35
CA THR A 410 6.36 -0.71 11.34
C THR A 410 5.64 -1.88 12.01
N VAL A 411 4.50 -1.63 12.67
CA VAL A 411 3.62 -2.62 13.28
C VAL A 411 2.19 -2.32 12.82
N PRO A 412 1.42 -3.31 12.33
CA PRO A 412 0.05 -3.09 11.89
C PRO A 412 -0.81 -2.44 12.98
N ARG A 413 -1.79 -1.63 12.56
CA ARG A 413 -2.76 -1.02 13.47
C ARG A 413 -3.56 -2.05 14.26
N ASP A 414 -4.01 -1.61 15.43
CA ASP A 414 -4.91 -2.36 16.29
C ASP A 414 -6.22 -2.73 15.56
N GLY A 415 -6.66 -3.97 15.74
CA GLY A 415 -7.81 -4.55 15.04
C GLY A 415 -7.50 -5.15 13.67
N SER A 416 -6.28 -5.04 13.14
CA SER A 416 -5.90 -5.74 11.90
C SER A 416 -5.87 -7.26 12.08
N PHE A 417 -6.43 -7.98 11.10
CA PHE A 417 -6.36 -9.43 10.98
C PHE A 417 -5.39 -9.81 9.85
N ILE A 418 -4.44 -10.67 10.16
CA ILE A 418 -3.42 -11.15 9.22
C ILE A 418 -3.47 -12.67 9.14
N ARG A 419 -3.32 -13.22 7.94
CA ARG A 419 -3.36 -14.66 7.66
C ARG A 419 -2.02 -15.08 7.08
N ASP A 420 -1.37 -16.03 7.72
CA ASP A 420 -0.15 -16.62 7.19
C ASP A 420 -0.46 -17.45 5.94
N ILE A 421 0.25 -17.19 4.83
CA ILE A 421 0.09 -17.92 3.57
C ILE A 421 0.59 -19.36 3.63
N THR A 422 1.41 -19.71 4.63
CA THR A 422 2.10 -21.02 4.70
C THR A 422 1.25 -22.11 5.34
N ASP A 423 0.52 -21.79 6.41
CA ASP A 423 -0.33 -22.73 7.16
C ASP A 423 -1.81 -22.28 7.28
N GLY A 424 -2.12 -21.05 6.86
CA GLY A 424 -3.46 -20.46 6.98
C GLY A 424 -3.81 -19.93 8.37
N ALA A 425 -2.85 -19.92 9.32
CA ALA A 425 -3.06 -19.42 10.68
C ALA A 425 -3.44 -17.93 10.67
N ILE A 426 -4.43 -17.56 11.48
CA ILE A 426 -4.97 -16.19 11.51
C ILE A 426 -4.59 -15.54 12.84
N TYR A 427 -4.07 -14.32 12.75
CA TYR A 427 -3.65 -13.53 13.90
C TYR A 427 -4.39 -12.19 13.94
N GLN A 428 -4.78 -11.76 15.13
CA GLN A 428 -5.25 -10.40 15.40
C GLN A 428 -4.10 -9.57 15.98
N ILE A 429 -4.01 -8.30 15.57
CA ILE A 429 -3.06 -7.33 16.15
C ILE A 429 -3.79 -6.41 17.14
N VAL A 430 -3.25 -6.31 18.37
CA VAL A 430 -3.86 -5.56 19.49
C VAL A 430 -2.75 -5.01 20.40
N GLY A 431 -2.73 -3.70 20.67
CA GLY A 431 -1.65 -3.03 21.39
C GLY A 431 -0.27 -3.34 20.81
N GLY A 432 -0.17 -3.43 19.49
CA GLY A 432 1.03 -3.86 18.75
C GLY A 432 1.49 -5.31 18.99
N ALA A 433 0.67 -6.15 19.63
CA ALA A 433 0.96 -7.57 19.88
C ALA A 433 0.17 -8.49 18.93
N LYS A 434 0.77 -9.61 18.53
CA LYS A 434 0.07 -10.65 17.75
C LYS A 434 -0.62 -11.68 18.64
N TYR A 435 -1.84 -12.07 18.25
CA TYR A 435 -2.63 -13.11 18.89
C TYR A 435 -3.09 -14.15 17.88
N HIS A 436 -2.64 -15.40 18.02
CA HIS A 436 -3.15 -16.51 17.19
C HIS A 436 -4.59 -16.85 17.59
N LEU A 437 -5.51 -16.78 16.63
CA LEU A 437 -6.92 -17.10 16.80
C LEU A 437 -7.19 -18.57 16.48
N SER A 438 -7.88 -19.28 17.37
CA SER A 438 -8.52 -20.54 17.00
C SER A 438 -9.70 -20.29 16.03
N PRO A 439 -10.13 -21.29 15.24
CA PRO A 439 -11.25 -21.12 14.30
C PRO A 439 -12.56 -20.67 14.96
N SER A 440 -12.83 -21.10 16.20
CA SER A 440 -13.99 -20.67 16.98
C SER A 440 -13.88 -19.21 17.44
N GLU A 441 -12.69 -18.75 17.84
CA GLU A 441 -12.45 -17.35 18.20
C GLU A 441 -12.57 -16.42 16.99
N TYR A 442 -12.03 -16.81 15.84
CA TYR A 442 -12.17 -16.04 14.60
C TYR A 442 -13.64 -15.97 14.13
N SER A 443 -14.39 -17.06 14.27
CA SER A 443 -15.85 -17.08 14.04
C SER A 443 -16.61 -16.17 15.00
N ALA A 444 -16.18 -16.07 16.27
CA ALA A 444 -16.74 -15.14 17.26
C ALA A 444 -16.35 -13.66 17.02
N LEU A 445 -15.50 -13.38 16.03
CA LEU A 445 -15.17 -12.05 15.51
C LEU A 445 -15.74 -11.86 14.09
N ASP A 446 -16.89 -12.49 13.82
CA ASP A 446 -17.64 -12.46 12.55
C ASP A 446 -16.83 -12.90 11.31
N SER A 447 -15.72 -13.65 11.51
CA SER A 447 -14.76 -14.00 10.46
C SER A 447 -14.24 -12.79 9.68
N ALA A 448 -13.96 -11.69 10.38
CA ALA A 448 -13.55 -10.40 9.81
C ALA A 448 -12.44 -10.54 8.73
N PRO A 449 -12.47 -9.74 7.63
CA PRO A 449 -11.50 -9.85 6.54
C PRO A 449 -10.05 -9.84 7.02
N SER A 450 -9.25 -10.80 6.52
CA SER A 450 -7.83 -10.96 6.85
C SER A 450 -6.94 -10.72 5.64
N THR A 451 -5.82 -10.01 5.84
CA THR A 451 -4.80 -9.82 4.80
C THR A 451 -3.84 -11.00 4.80
N ASN A 452 -3.63 -11.63 3.64
CA ASN A 452 -2.60 -12.66 3.46
C ASN A 452 -1.19 -12.06 3.59
N VAL A 453 -0.33 -12.66 4.40
CA VAL A 453 1.04 -12.18 4.69
C VAL A 453 2.05 -13.33 4.69
N PRO A 454 3.34 -13.08 4.41
CA PRO A 454 4.38 -14.09 4.57
C PRO A 454 4.65 -14.41 6.05
N HIS A 455 5.10 -15.63 6.32
CA HIS A 455 5.47 -16.07 7.67
C HIS A 455 6.52 -15.17 8.35
N GLY A 456 7.45 -14.59 7.59
CA GLY A 456 8.45 -13.65 8.11
C GLY A 456 7.83 -12.42 8.78
N LEU A 457 6.68 -11.93 8.30
CA LEU A 457 5.93 -10.85 8.93
C LEU A 457 5.41 -11.29 10.30
N ILE A 458 4.83 -12.48 10.41
CA ILE A 458 4.37 -13.06 11.68
C ILE A 458 5.52 -13.14 12.69
N LEU A 459 6.71 -13.56 12.26
CA LEU A 459 7.90 -13.62 13.12
C LEU A 459 8.40 -12.23 13.53
N SER A 460 8.34 -11.23 12.64
CA SER A 460 8.79 -9.86 12.92
C SER A 460 7.99 -9.16 14.04
N ILE A 461 6.71 -9.51 14.23
CA ILE A 461 5.87 -9.02 15.32
C ILE A 461 6.19 -9.81 16.59
N THR A 462 7.30 -9.49 17.26
CA THR A 462 7.80 -10.24 18.43
C THR A 462 6.91 -10.16 19.67
N ARG A 463 6.07 -9.11 19.76
CA ARG A 463 5.23 -8.83 20.94
C ARG A 463 4.00 -9.73 21.01
N THR A 464 3.73 -10.31 22.19
CA THR A 464 2.62 -11.28 22.43
C THR A 464 1.56 -10.82 23.43
N LEU A 465 1.81 -9.73 24.16
CA LEU A 465 0.87 -9.08 25.09
C LEU A 465 0.76 -7.59 24.73
N PRO A 466 -0.42 -6.94 24.75
CA PRO A 466 -0.61 -5.54 24.30
C PRO A 466 0.16 -4.52 25.16
N SER A 467 0.66 -3.43 24.55
CA SER A 467 1.39 -2.34 25.24
C SER A 467 0.45 -1.37 25.96
N ALA A 468 -0.57 -0.93 25.27
CA ALA A 468 -1.74 -0.26 25.80
C ALA A 468 -2.91 -0.50 24.85
N GLY A 469 -4.13 -0.28 25.30
CA GLY A 469 -5.30 -0.30 24.44
C GLY A 469 -6.60 -0.48 25.20
N TYR A 470 -7.71 -0.46 24.47
CA TYR A 470 -9.03 -0.77 25.01
C TYR A 470 -9.57 -2.00 24.29
N LEU A 471 -10.05 -2.96 25.08
CA LEU A 471 -10.48 -4.26 24.63
C LEU A 471 -11.98 -4.39 24.91
N ARG A 472 -12.75 -4.83 23.93
CA ARG A 472 -14.13 -5.26 24.12
C ARG A 472 -14.19 -6.77 23.99
N ASN A 473 -14.68 -7.45 25.03
CA ASN A 473 -15.00 -8.87 24.92
C ASN A 473 -16.11 -9.04 23.87
N ALA A 474 -15.82 -9.72 22.76
CA ALA A 474 -16.75 -9.84 21.64
C ALA A 474 -18.06 -10.56 22.00
N THR A 475 -18.05 -11.43 23.02
CA THR A 475 -19.23 -12.20 23.45
C THR A 475 -20.10 -11.46 24.47
N THR A 476 -19.49 -10.73 25.41
CA THR A 476 -20.21 -10.10 26.53
C THR A 476 -20.36 -8.58 26.42
N GLY A 477 -19.63 -7.93 25.50
CA GLY A 477 -19.57 -6.48 25.38
C GLY A 477 -18.77 -5.78 26.49
N ALA A 478 -18.29 -6.51 27.51
CA ALA A 478 -17.50 -5.98 28.62
C ALA A 478 -16.20 -5.32 28.12
N ILE A 479 -15.87 -4.16 28.68
CA ILE A 479 -14.73 -3.34 28.24
C ILE A 479 -13.61 -3.42 29.28
N TYR A 480 -12.38 -3.58 28.79
CA TYR A 480 -11.17 -3.64 29.60
C TYR A 480 -10.16 -2.61 29.09
N GLN A 481 -9.45 -1.96 30.00
CA GLN A 481 -8.22 -1.25 29.67
C GLN A 481 -7.05 -2.24 29.76
N ALA A 482 -6.22 -2.27 28.73
CA ALA A 482 -4.96 -3.00 28.73
C ALA A 482 -3.79 -2.03 28.95
N VAL A 483 -2.86 -2.38 29.85
CA VAL A 483 -1.61 -1.63 30.08
C VAL A 483 -0.47 -2.63 30.31
N ASN A 484 0.51 -2.63 29.42
CA ASN A 484 1.71 -3.48 29.41
C ASN A 484 1.45 -4.92 29.87
N GLY A 485 0.54 -5.59 29.16
CA GLY A 485 0.17 -6.99 29.41
C GLY A 485 -0.80 -7.25 30.56
N ALA A 486 -1.20 -6.23 31.32
CA ALA A 486 -2.27 -6.33 32.31
C ALA A 486 -3.62 -5.86 31.78
N LYS A 487 -4.70 -6.40 32.33
CA LYS A 487 -6.09 -5.98 32.13
C LYS A 487 -6.69 -5.37 33.39
N TYR A 488 -7.57 -4.39 33.20
CA TYR A 488 -8.50 -3.90 34.21
C TYR A 488 -9.89 -3.77 33.58
N HIS A 489 -10.93 -4.30 34.24
CA HIS A 489 -12.30 -4.21 33.75
C HIS A 489 -12.88 -2.82 34.07
N LEU A 490 -13.30 -2.08 33.04
CA LEU A 490 -13.84 -0.74 33.21
C LEU A 490 -15.34 -0.80 33.50
N SER A 491 -15.79 -0.11 34.55
CA SER A 491 -17.20 0.25 34.68
C SER A 491 -17.61 1.24 33.58
N PRO A 492 -18.92 1.34 33.25
CA PRO A 492 -19.40 2.33 32.28
C PRO A 492 -19.02 3.78 32.64
N ALA A 493 -18.95 4.11 33.93
CA ALA A 493 -18.55 5.43 34.41
C ALA A 493 -17.06 5.71 34.18
N GLU A 494 -16.17 4.75 34.47
CA GLU A 494 -14.73 4.90 34.20
C GLU A 494 -14.44 4.98 32.70
N TYR A 495 -15.11 4.16 31.90
CA TYR A 495 -14.97 4.21 30.44
C TYR A 495 -15.45 5.56 29.86
N ALA A 496 -16.52 6.13 30.39
CA ALA A 496 -16.97 7.48 30.04
C ALA A 496 -15.99 8.58 30.51
N ALA A 497 -15.42 8.46 31.71
CA ALA A 497 -14.42 9.39 32.24
C ALA A 497 -13.11 9.39 31.42
N LEU A 498 -12.76 8.28 30.77
CA LEU A 498 -11.67 8.16 29.81
C LEU A 498 -12.03 8.71 28.40
N GLY A 499 -13.23 9.24 28.21
CA GLY A 499 -13.70 9.79 26.92
C GLY A 499 -14.32 8.75 25.97
N SER A 500 -14.75 7.59 26.48
CA SER A 500 -15.27 6.46 25.68
C SER A 500 -14.39 6.06 24.48
N PRO A 501 -13.08 5.81 24.70
CA PRO A 501 -12.12 5.56 23.63
C PRO A 501 -12.45 4.30 22.83
N ALA A 502 -12.12 4.30 21.54
CA ALA A 502 -12.36 3.17 20.65
C ALA A 502 -11.73 1.88 21.20
N ALA A 503 -12.53 0.81 21.29
CA ALA A 503 -12.13 -0.48 21.85
C ALA A 503 -12.17 -1.58 20.77
N VAL A 504 -11.12 -2.39 20.71
CA VAL A 504 -10.97 -3.51 19.76
C VAL A 504 -11.77 -4.70 20.25
N ASN A 505 -12.61 -5.28 19.40
CA ASN A 505 -13.30 -6.54 19.70
C ASN A 505 -12.27 -7.69 19.74
N VAL A 506 -12.18 -8.40 20.86
CA VAL A 506 -11.26 -9.51 21.09
C VAL A 506 -11.98 -10.71 21.70
N PRO A 507 -11.48 -11.95 21.49
CA PRO A 507 -12.06 -13.14 22.09
C PRO A 507 -11.74 -13.21 23.58
N VAL A 508 -12.52 -13.98 24.35
CA VAL A 508 -12.28 -14.16 25.79
C VAL A 508 -10.88 -14.72 26.09
N GLY A 509 -10.38 -15.65 25.25
CA GLY A 509 -9.02 -16.21 25.36
C GLY A 509 -7.88 -15.19 25.19
N PHE A 510 -8.15 -14.01 24.62
CA PHE A 510 -7.21 -12.87 24.63
C PHE A 510 -7.17 -12.24 26.00
N ILE A 511 -8.34 -11.92 26.55
CA ILE A 511 -8.49 -11.25 27.84
C ILE A 511 -7.93 -12.14 28.95
N ASP A 512 -8.17 -13.45 28.91
CA ASP A 512 -7.71 -14.40 29.93
C ASP A 512 -6.18 -14.50 30.02
N ARG A 513 -5.45 -14.29 28.91
CA ARG A 513 -3.97 -14.28 28.90
C ARG A 513 -3.34 -13.04 29.56
N LEU A 514 -4.10 -11.98 29.80
CA LEU A 514 -3.57 -10.76 30.41
C LEU A 514 -3.46 -10.87 31.94
N GLY A 515 -2.38 -10.36 32.51
CA GLY A 515 -2.21 -10.25 33.96
C GLY A 515 -3.15 -9.21 34.58
N VAL A 516 -3.04 -8.98 35.90
CA VAL A 516 -3.76 -7.90 36.61
C VAL A 516 -2.84 -6.79 37.14
N VAL A 517 -1.53 -6.97 37.00
CA VAL A 517 -0.49 -5.99 37.35
C VAL A 517 0.34 -5.73 36.09
N PRO A 518 0.49 -4.46 35.64
CA PRO A 518 1.30 -4.14 34.46
C PRO A 518 2.75 -4.60 34.61
N ALA A 519 3.44 -4.84 33.50
CA ALA A 519 4.87 -5.15 33.54
C ALA A 519 5.69 -4.03 34.23
N ASP A 520 6.84 -4.40 34.79
CA ASP A 520 7.74 -3.45 35.44
C ASP A 520 8.17 -2.31 34.49
N ASN A 521 8.47 -1.16 35.08
CA ASN A 521 8.68 0.12 34.40
C ASN A 521 7.45 0.69 33.66
N SER A 522 6.24 0.19 33.95
CA SER A 522 5.01 0.85 33.52
C SER A 522 4.77 2.14 34.33
N PHE A 523 4.35 3.21 33.65
CA PHE A 523 3.95 4.46 34.27
C PHE A 523 2.44 4.66 34.10
N LEU A 524 1.73 4.79 35.21
CA LEU A 524 0.29 5.03 35.27
C LEU A 524 0.04 6.46 35.72
N ARG A 525 -0.89 7.18 35.09
CA ARG A 525 -1.42 8.46 35.58
C ARG A 525 -2.88 8.27 35.95
N ASP A 526 -3.21 8.50 37.22
CA ASP A 526 -4.61 8.54 37.65
C ASP A 526 -5.30 9.77 37.04
N ILE A 527 -6.42 9.57 36.34
CA ILE A 527 -7.19 10.69 35.76
C ILE A 527 -7.93 11.54 36.80
N THR A 528 -8.02 11.06 38.05
CA THR A 528 -8.83 11.67 39.11
C THR A 528 -8.11 12.81 39.82
N ASP A 529 -6.82 12.61 40.12
CA ASP A 529 -5.97 13.56 40.87
C ASP A 529 -4.65 13.88 40.14
N THR A 530 -4.43 13.33 38.94
CA THR A 530 -3.20 13.43 38.13
C THR A 530 -1.95 12.76 38.72
N ALA A 531 -2.08 12.02 39.81
CA ALA A 531 -0.98 11.31 40.45
C ALA A 531 -0.33 10.30 39.50
N ILE A 532 1.01 10.21 39.52
CA ILE A 532 1.78 9.32 38.64
C ILE A 532 2.41 8.21 39.47
N TYR A 533 2.31 6.97 38.98
CA TYR A 533 2.81 5.77 39.63
C TYR A 533 3.75 5.00 38.70
N GLN A 534 4.90 4.56 39.20
CA GLN A 534 5.77 3.57 38.53
C GLN A 534 5.45 2.17 39.07
N ILE A 535 5.43 1.15 38.21
CA ILE A 535 5.36 -0.26 38.61
C ILE A 535 6.78 -0.84 38.70
N VAL A 536 7.11 -1.46 39.85
CA VAL A 536 8.43 -2.03 40.17
C VAL A 536 8.24 -3.31 40.99
N GLY A 537 8.70 -4.47 40.51
CA GLY A 537 8.46 -5.78 41.12
C GLY A 537 6.98 -6.09 41.32
N GLY A 538 6.13 -5.64 40.39
CA GLY A 538 4.67 -5.69 40.50
C GLY A 538 4.05 -4.78 41.58
N ALA A 539 4.82 -3.99 42.32
CA ALA A 539 4.32 -3.01 43.27
C ALA A 539 4.19 -1.62 42.64
N LYS A 540 3.22 -0.82 43.10
CA LYS A 540 3.06 0.58 42.67
C LYS A 540 3.83 1.54 43.57
N TYR A 541 4.52 2.50 42.97
CA TYR A 541 5.18 3.59 43.67
C TYR A 541 4.68 4.95 43.19
N HIS A 542 4.08 5.74 44.08
CA HIS A 542 3.66 7.12 43.79
C HIS A 542 4.88 8.05 43.67
N LEU A 543 5.03 8.70 42.52
CA LEU A 543 6.11 9.63 42.20
C LEU A 543 5.71 11.06 42.56
N SER A 544 6.55 11.78 43.29
CA SER A 544 6.46 13.24 43.33
C SER A 544 6.84 13.85 41.95
N PRO A 545 6.45 15.10 41.65
CA PRO A 545 6.82 15.76 40.39
C PRO A 545 8.33 15.82 40.15
N ALA A 546 9.14 16.00 41.20
CA ALA A 546 10.59 16.01 41.13
C ALA A 546 11.17 14.63 40.78
N GLU A 547 10.61 13.56 41.33
CA GLU A 547 11.03 12.18 41.05
C GLU A 547 10.65 11.75 39.63
N TYR A 548 9.46 12.12 39.16
CA TYR A 548 9.04 11.89 37.77
C TYR A 548 9.92 12.66 36.77
N ALA A 549 10.29 13.90 37.09
CA ALA A 549 11.24 14.69 36.30
C ALA A 549 12.65 14.06 36.30
N ALA A 550 13.12 13.53 37.43
CA ALA A 550 14.42 12.84 37.53
C ALA A 550 14.50 11.54 36.70
N LEU A 551 13.35 10.91 36.42
CA LEU A 551 13.23 9.78 35.47
C LEU A 551 13.14 10.23 33.99
N GLY A 552 13.19 11.55 33.71
CA GLY A 552 13.04 12.11 32.36
C GLY A 552 11.59 12.31 31.91
N SER A 553 10.62 12.37 32.84
CA SER A 553 9.18 12.49 32.56
C SER A 553 8.64 11.46 31.55
N PRO A 554 8.86 10.14 31.77
CA PRO A 554 8.47 9.09 30.83
C PRO A 554 6.95 9.05 30.59
N ALA A 555 6.54 8.68 29.38
CA ALA A 555 5.13 8.67 29.00
C ALA A 555 4.29 7.78 29.93
N ALA A 556 3.33 8.39 30.63
CA ALA A 556 2.41 7.72 31.54
C ALA A 556 1.04 7.50 30.90
N VAL A 557 0.49 6.29 31.05
CA VAL A 557 -0.83 5.92 30.54
C VAL A 557 -1.91 6.40 31.50
N ASN A 558 -2.88 7.16 30.99
CA ASN A 558 -4.04 7.61 31.77
C ASN A 558 -4.94 6.40 32.13
N VAL A 559 -5.20 6.20 33.41
CA VAL A 559 -6.01 5.09 33.96
C VAL A 559 -7.00 5.61 35.01
N PRO A 560 -8.13 4.91 35.27
CA PRO A 560 -9.02 5.28 36.36
C PRO A 560 -8.42 4.92 37.71
N HIS A 561 -8.87 5.60 38.78
CA HIS A 561 -8.44 5.31 40.15
C HIS A 561 -8.62 3.84 40.56
N GLY A 562 -9.67 3.18 40.05
CA GLY A 562 -9.92 1.76 40.25
C GLY A 562 -8.78 0.87 39.75
N PHE A 563 -8.13 1.22 38.63
CA PHE A 563 -6.94 0.51 38.11
C PHE A 563 -5.78 0.66 39.10
N VAL A 564 -5.51 1.89 39.54
CA VAL A 564 -4.41 2.18 40.48
C VAL A 564 -4.61 1.45 41.80
N THR A 565 -5.84 1.35 42.30
CA THR A 565 -6.15 0.61 43.54
C THR A 565 -6.07 -0.91 43.37
N ALA A 566 -6.41 -1.45 42.19
CA ALA A 566 -6.32 -2.87 41.87
C ALA A 566 -4.88 -3.44 41.91
N VAL A 567 -3.86 -2.60 41.67
CA VAL A 567 -2.46 -2.97 41.97
C VAL A 567 -2.24 -2.88 43.48
N THR A 568 -2.43 -3.99 44.20
CA THR A 568 -2.43 -4.01 45.67
C THR A 568 -1.03 -4.02 46.31
N ALA A 569 -0.01 -4.51 45.59
CA ALA A 569 1.34 -4.60 46.12
C ALA A 569 1.99 -3.21 46.30
N SER A 570 2.61 -3.01 47.46
CA SER A 570 3.30 -1.77 47.88
C SER A 570 4.80 -1.94 48.07
N VAL A 571 5.30 -3.19 48.03
CA VAL A 571 6.73 -3.54 48.13
C VAL A 571 7.08 -4.44 46.94
N PRO A 572 8.15 -4.15 46.18
CA PRO A 572 8.59 -4.99 45.06
C PRO A 572 8.87 -6.44 45.51
N ALA A 573 8.26 -7.40 44.83
CA ALA A 573 8.48 -8.83 45.04
C ALA A 573 9.57 -9.37 44.10
N GLY A 574 10.18 -10.50 44.47
CA GLY A 574 11.18 -11.18 43.65
C GLY A 574 12.58 -10.55 43.72
N SER A 575 13.41 -10.87 42.73
CA SER A 575 14.77 -10.35 42.56
C SER A 575 14.81 -9.32 41.44
N LEU A 576 15.24 -8.10 41.75
CA LEU A 576 15.38 -6.98 40.83
C LEU A 576 16.76 -6.36 40.97
N VAL A 577 17.19 -5.63 39.95
CA VAL A 577 18.29 -4.68 40.07
C VAL A 577 17.78 -3.29 39.72
N LEU A 578 17.91 -2.38 40.67
CA LEU A 578 17.41 -1.01 40.59
C LEU A 578 18.58 -0.04 40.52
N ARG A 579 18.42 1.06 39.80
CA ARG A 579 19.42 2.11 39.64
C ARG A 579 18.81 3.46 39.99
N ASP A 580 19.50 4.25 40.79
CA ASP A 580 19.24 5.68 40.89
C ASP A 580 19.88 6.37 39.67
N PRO A 581 19.11 7.01 38.76
CA PRO A 581 19.67 7.69 37.60
C PRO A 581 20.51 8.93 37.97
N VAL A 582 20.33 9.49 39.18
CA VAL A 582 21.03 10.70 39.63
C VAL A 582 22.38 10.38 40.25
N SER A 583 22.45 9.53 41.28
CA SER A 583 23.72 9.11 41.88
C SER A 583 24.44 8.02 41.10
N THR A 584 23.78 7.40 40.12
CA THR A 584 24.19 6.19 39.39
C THR A 584 24.35 4.91 40.22
N ALA A 585 24.07 4.97 41.53
CA ALA A 585 24.16 3.83 42.44
C ALA A 585 23.21 2.70 42.03
N ILE A 586 23.70 1.45 42.15
CA ILE A 586 22.98 0.24 41.76
C ILE A 586 22.67 -0.58 43.02
N TYR A 587 21.45 -1.09 43.11
CA TYR A 587 20.96 -1.89 44.22
C TYR A 587 20.37 -3.20 43.72
N GLN A 588 20.77 -4.32 44.31
CA GLN A 588 19.97 -5.54 44.20
C GLN A 588 18.80 -5.43 45.19
N VAL A 589 17.60 -5.81 44.76
CA VAL A 589 16.43 -5.92 45.62
C VAL A 589 15.96 -7.36 45.61
N VAL A 590 15.81 -7.98 46.78
CA VAL A 590 15.31 -9.34 46.93
C VAL A 590 14.19 -9.35 47.96
N ASN A 591 12.96 -9.64 47.52
CA ASN A 591 11.76 -9.73 48.36
C ASN A 591 11.63 -8.58 49.38
N GLY A 592 11.81 -7.34 48.93
CA GLY A 592 11.71 -6.13 49.75
C GLY A 592 12.99 -5.65 50.46
N ALA A 593 14.05 -6.48 50.57
CA ALA A 593 15.37 -5.99 50.99
C ALA A 593 16.12 -5.36 49.83
N LYS A 594 16.75 -4.21 50.03
CA LYS A 594 17.80 -3.67 49.15
C LYS A 594 19.20 -3.95 49.69
N TYR A 595 20.16 -4.13 48.77
CA TYR A 595 21.60 -4.13 49.04
C TYR A 595 22.31 -3.32 47.96
N HIS A 596 23.20 -2.42 48.35
CA HIS A 596 23.97 -1.59 47.42
C HIS A 596 25.10 -2.41 46.80
N LEU A 597 25.11 -2.56 45.48
CA LEU A 597 26.14 -3.31 44.76
C LEU A 597 27.36 -2.43 44.49
N GLY A 598 28.52 -2.84 44.99
CA GLY A 598 29.81 -2.35 44.47
C GLY A 598 30.03 -2.78 43.02
N VAL A 599 30.88 -2.05 42.29
CA VAL A 599 31.16 -2.32 40.86
C VAL A 599 31.59 -3.77 40.61
N ALA A 600 32.42 -4.33 41.49
CA ALA A 600 32.87 -5.72 41.41
C ALA A 600 31.74 -6.73 41.69
N GLU A 601 30.84 -6.43 42.62
CA GLU A 601 29.69 -7.31 42.94
C GLU A 601 28.67 -7.31 41.80
N TYR A 602 28.37 -6.14 41.22
CA TYR A 602 27.50 -6.02 40.05
C TYR A 602 28.09 -6.77 38.83
N ALA A 603 29.41 -6.68 38.62
CA ALA A 603 30.10 -7.45 37.60
C ALA A 603 30.06 -8.98 37.87
N ALA A 604 30.23 -9.40 39.13
CA ALA A 604 30.15 -10.81 39.52
C ALA A 604 28.76 -11.43 39.34
N LEU A 605 27.69 -10.63 39.43
CA LEU A 605 26.32 -11.04 39.07
C LEU A 605 26.06 -11.04 37.55
N GLY A 606 27.08 -10.78 36.71
CA GLY A 606 26.96 -10.75 35.25
C GLY A 606 26.46 -9.41 34.68
N SER A 607 26.54 -8.32 35.45
CA SER A 607 26.03 -6.99 35.07
C SER A 607 24.55 -6.99 34.60
N PRO A 608 23.63 -7.52 35.41
CA PRO A 608 22.21 -7.65 35.04
C PRO A 608 21.56 -6.30 34.71
N VAL A 609 20.60 -6.30 33.79
CA VAL A 609 19.87 -5.09 33.38
C VAL A 609 19.23 -4.44 34.61
N SER A 610 19.47 -3.14 34.79
CA SER A 610 18.95 -2.36 35.91
C SER A 610 17.78 -1.46 35.50
N LEU A 611 16.81 -1.33 36.40
CA LEU A 611 15.63 -0.48 36.26
C LEU A 611 15.86 0.87 36.95
N ASN A 612 15.75 1.97 36.21
CA ASN A 612 15.83 3.31 36.78
C ASN A 612 14.61 3.60 37.69
N VAL A 613 14.90 4.02 38.91
CA VAL A 613 13.90 4.35 39.95
C VAL A 613 14.34 5.60 40.72
N PRO A 614 13.42 6.35 41.34
CA PRO A 614 13.81 7.50 42.14
C PRO A 614 14.48 7.08 43.46
N ALA A 615 15.40 7.93 43.95
CA ALA A 615 16.02 7.75 45.26
C ALA A 615 15.01 7.62 46.41
N GLY A 616 13.83 8.25 46.30
CA GLY A 616 12.75 8.13 47.28
C GLY A 616 12.03 6.77 47.30
N LEU A 617 12.07 5.98 46.22
CA LEU A 617 11.64 4.58 46.25
C LEU A 617 12.69 3.73 46.96
N LEU A 618 13.96 3.89 46.56
CA LEU A 618 15.08 3.18 47.18
C LEU A 618 15.13 3.44 48.69
N ALA A 619 14.86 4.67 49.14
CA ALA A 619 14.81 5.02 50.56
C ALA A 619 13.75 4.24 51.37
N ARG A 620 12.64 3.82 50.76
CA ARG A 620 11.54 3.08 51.42
C ARG A 620 11.71 1.56 51.43
N LEU A 621 12.63 1.01 50.62
CA LEU A 621 12.93 -0.43 50.64
C LEU A 621 13.63 -0.82 51.94
N GLY A 622 13.26 -2.00 52.46
CA GLY A 622 13.77 -2.51 53.73
C GLY A 622 15.22 -2.99 53.64
N ALA A 623 15.79 -3.32 54.80
CA ALA A 623 17.11 -3.96 54.90
C ALA A 623 17.02 -5.50 55.01
N ARG A 624 15.81 -6.08 55.09
CA ARG A 624 15.58 -7.52 55.29
C ARG A 624 14.52 -8.04 54.32
N PRO A 625 14.75 -9.18 53.65
CA PRO A 625 13.78 -9.79 52.76
C PRO A 625 12.66 -10.41 53.60
N THR A 626 11.56 -10.80 52.96
CA THR A 626 10.52 -11.60 53.64
C THR A 626 11.08 -12.93 54.13
N ASP A 627 10.62 -13.39 55.29
CA ASP A 627 10.97 -14.70 55.83
C ASP A 627 10.63 -15.84 54.85
N GLY A 628 11.44 -16.90 54.87
CA GLY A 628 11.42 -17.99 53.89
C GLY A 628 12.21 -17.70 52.60
N THR A 629 12.77 -16.50 52.43
CA THR A 629 13.65 -16.20 51.28
C THR A 629 14.91 -17.05 51.30
N LEU A 630 15.21 -17.70 50.17
CA LEU A 630 16.45 -18.45 49.96
C LEU A 630 17.46 -17.60 49.18
N LEU A 631 18.66 -17.45 49.73
CA LEU A 631 19.77 -16.71 49.15
C LEU A 631 20.92 -17.67 48.84
N ARG A 632 21.57 -17.53 47.70
CA ARG A 632 22.77 -18.29 47.34
C ARG A 632 23.94 -17.34 47.11
N ASP A 633 25.10 -17.70 47.64
CA ASP A 633 26.36 -17.09 47.21
C ASP A 633 26.81 -17.79 45.92
N PRO A 634 26.90 -17.11 44.77
CA PRO A 634 27.34 -17.73 43.52
C PRO A 634 28.81 -18.18 43.56
N VAL A 635 29.62 -17.67 44.50
CA VAL A 635 31.06 -18.01 44.61
C VAL A 635 31.27 -19.29 45.42
N SER A 636 30.78 -19.35 46.66
CA SER A 636 30.91 -20.55 47.50
C SER A 636 29.85 -21.62 47.21
N THR A 637 28.79 -21.26 46.47
CA THR A 637 27.58 -22.06 46.20
C THR A 637 26.69 -22.36 47.42
N ALA A 638 27.05 -21.85 48.60
CA ALA A 638 26.29 -22.00 49.84
C ALA A 638 24.90 -21.36 49.73
N ILE A 639 23.87 -22.06 50.26
CA ILE A 639 22.47 -21.62 50.25
C ILE A 639 22.01 -21.35 51.69
N TYR A 640 21.38 -20.21 51.90
CA TYR A 640 20.90 -19.74 53.20
C TYR A 640 19.39 -19.49 53.14
N SER A 641 18.65 -19.92 54.16
CA SER A 641 17.29 -19.44 54.39
C SER A 641 17.30 -18.24 55.33
N ILE A 642 16.44 -17.26 55.07
CA ILE A 642 16.22 -16.11 55.97
C ILE A 642 14.95 -16.35 56.80
N THR A 643 15.04 -16.25 58.13
CA THR A 643 13.90 -16.38 59.06
C THR A 643 14.10 -15.43 60.25
N ALA A 644 13.07 -14.68 60.63
CA ALA A 644 13.14 -13.53 61.55
C ALA A 644 14.28 -12.53 61.20
N GLY A 645 14.68 -12.46 59.92
CA GLY A 645 15.84 -11.69 59.45
C GLY A 645 17.21 -12.18 59.94
N ARG A 646 17.34 -13.46 60.31
CA ARG A 646 18.60 -14.17 60.56
C ARG A 646 18.83 -15.21 59.44
N LYS A 647 20.08 -15.56 59.15
CA LYS A 647 20.43 -16.57 58.13
C LYS A 647 20.68 -17.93 58.76
N HIS A 648 20.15 -19.00 58.15
CA HIS A 648 20.50 -20.38 58.45
C HIS A 648 21.16 -21.00 57.22
N HIS A 649 22.37 -21.56 57.36
CA HIS A 649 23.07 -22.23 56.26
C HIS A 649 22.47 -23.62 56.06
N LEU A 650 21.89 -23.86 54.89
CA LEU A 650 21.22 -25.12 54.58
C LEU A 650 22.23 -26.17 54.12
N THR A 651 22.25 -27.31 54.80
CA THR A 651 22.89 -28.52 54.26
C THR A 651 22.14 -29.01 53.01
N PRO A 652 22.77 -29.80 52.12
CA PRO A 652 22.10 -30.37 50.95
C PRO A 652 20.83 -31.17 51.27
N ALA A 653 20.78 -31.82 52.45
CA ALA A 653 19.61 -32.57 52.91
C ALA A 653 18.46 -31.66 53.34
N GLU A 654 18.73 -30.58 54.09
CA GLU A 654 17.72 -29.60 54.47
C GLU A 654 17.15 -28.87 53.25
N TYR A 655 18.02 -28.45 52.33
CA TYR A 655 17.61 -27.80 51.08
C TYR A 655 16.77 -28.72 50.18
N ALA A 656 17.16 -30.00 50.05
CA ALA A 656 16.37 -30.98 49.30
C ALA A 656 14.98 -31.25 49.91
N ALA A 657 14.83 -31.07 51.23
CA ALA A 657 13.57 -31.25 51.95
C ALA A 657 12.63 -30.03 51.88
N LEU A 658 13.06 -28.89 51.33
CA LEU A 658 12.22 -27.69 51.23
C LEU A 658 11.09 -27.86 50.20
N PRO A 659 9.89 -27.30 50.46
CA PRO A 659 8.76 -27.34 49.53
C PRO A 659 8.98 -26.49 48.27
N SER A 660 9.97 -25.59 48.30
CA SER A 660 10.45 -24.83 47.14
C SER A 660 11.96 -24.70 47.23
N GLN A 661 12.64 -24.89 46.11
CA GLN A 661 14.09 -24.82 45.95
C GLN A 661 14.50 -23.58 45.13
N ALA A 662 13.64 -22.57 45.04
CA ALA A 662 13.93 -21.31 44.35
C ALA A 662 14.76 -20.38 45.23
N TYR A 663 16.05 -20.25 44.92
CA TYR A 663 16.96 -19.26 45.52
C TYR A 663 17.19 -18.05 44.60
N THR A 664 17.73 -16.98 45.18
CA THR A 664 18.30 -15.84 44.44
C THR A 664 19.81 -15.77 44.68
N ASP A 665 20.60 -15.71 43.60
CA ASP A 665 22.04 -15.45 43.70
C ASP A 665 22.28 -13.99 44.16
N VAL A 666 23.07 -13.82 45.21
CA VAL A 666 23.41 -12.53 45.85
C VAL A 666 24.89 -12.47 46.22
N PRO A 667 25.51 -11.29 46.32
CA PRO A 667 26.90 -11.18 46.77
C PRO A 667 27.07 -11.70 48.21
N ALA A 668 28.22 -12.30 48.51
CA ALA A 668 28.58 -12.70 49.87
C ALA A 668 28.50 -11.53 50.88
N GLY A 669 28.75 -10.29 50.44
CA GLY A 669 28.57 -9.08 51.25
C GLY A 669 27.11 -8.83 51.68
N PHE A 670 26.13 -9.19 50.84
CA PHE A 670 24.71 -9.14 51.20
C PHE A 670 24.39 -10.20 52.25
N ILE A 671 24.84 -11.44 52.06
CA ILE A 671 24.65 -12.53 53.06
C ILE A 671 25.33 -12.19 54.40
N ALA A 672 26.45 -11.46 54.38
CA ALA A 672 27.12 -10.98 55.58
C ALA A 672 26.31 -9.95 56.39
N THR A 673 25.31 -9.27 55.80
CA THR A 673 24.44 -8.33 56.53
C THR A 673 23.47 -8.99 57.51
N PHE A 674 23.22 -10.30 57.37
CA PHE A 674 22.35 -11.06 58.25
C PHE A 674 23.15 -11.78 59.35
N PRO A 675 22.75 -11.70 60.63
CA PRO A 675 23.33 -12.53 61.68
C PRO A 675 22.90 -13.99 61.51
N ASP A 676 23.73 -14.93 61.94
CA ASP A 676 23.38 -16.35 61.95
C ASP A 676 22.17 -16.62 62.88
N ALA A 677 21.37 -17.63 62.57
CA ALA A 677 20.12 -18.00 63.27
C ALA A 677 20.37 -18.60 64.67
#